data_AF-A0A143XCC2-F1
#
_entry.id   AF-A0A143XCC2-F1
#
_cell.length_a   1.000
_cell.length_b   1.000
_cell.length_c   1.000
_cell.angle_alpha   90.00
_cell.angle_beta   90.00
_cell.angle_gamma   90.00
#
_symmetry.space_group_name_H-M   'P 1'
#
loop_
_entity.id
_entity.type
_entity.pdbx_description
1 polymer ?
#
loop_
_entity_poly.entity_id
_entity_poly.type
_entity_poly.pdbx_seq_one_letter_code
_entity_poly.pdbx_strand_id
1 'polypeptide(L)'
;MNVYVSDITFAVASFPLIALAITLPYLVYQYRKAGSVPWLRTFAVYSFAFYLLCAYFLVLLPLPADRSVVVPYAQTPQLVPFSFVREFLAETTFSLGDPATWLPTLRDPYVYEAVFNVLLLVPLGMYLRYYFRRTWRQTLLIGFLVTLSFETTQLTGLWGLYEHPYRLFDVDDLILNTLGAMVGFWAVGPALRVLPDIRLVALEAREAGVRASATRRALSFAIDLSLACAAAVLLGALNIAISTGSFPDGKWFGSGWLARASFAFFFGIVPIAFRGRTFGQMLLKLRIVRPNADPARWYQILARYGLLFLFAWAPFEIAFGVGMLDVFAEGRFGWSAPLPSIEGASTTWVWLAFMALWIVTLTVRAVRAKLRGAPFVMLNGVLSNTRVMTEAGVALMRKQRTVLDVDEVRALEGLIAQDGTPLSELMERAGRAVAEEVRAWVPDPAPVVVLAGAGNNGGDGWVCARALAEEGYPVTLVAPDIAERMKVEPARSTALAVFADAARNALPLRVLVAPDADVLEGALEGARAVVDAVLGTGFSGEEVREPSASWIRAANRRRFEGARRAGRGRHRKRACERGDHERRGDRSLLPKAHGAPFAVAVDVPSGLSAQSGRAARPCFFADLTVTMLAFKPGLSSPAARACGTIRLASLVDIGPHLKQLRGEQDGQARSAE
;
A
#
# COMPACT_ATOMS: atom_id res chain seq x y z
N MET A 1 13.49 40.42 -0.38
CA MET A 1 12.17 39.81 -0.03
C MET A 1 11.22 39.67 -1.22
N ASN A 2 11.13 40.63 -2.15
CA ASN A 2 10.26 40.52 -3.34
C ASN A 2 10.61 39.34 -4.28
N VAL A 3 11.89 38.99 -4.44
CA VAL A 3 12.33 37.91 -5.34
C VAL A 3 11.94 36.52 -4.82
N TYR A 4 12.23 36.21 -3.54
CA TYR A 4 11.80 34.94 -2.94
C TYR A 4 10.27 34.74 -2.98
N VAL A 5 9.50 35.82 -2.82
CA VAL A 5 8.04 35.78 -2.91
C VAL A 5 7.58 35.51 -4.35
N SER A 6 8.23 36.09 -5.36
CA SER A 6 7.91 35.78 -6.77
C SER A 6 8.21 34.32 -7.12
N ASP A 7 9.32 33.77 -6.62
CA ASP A 7 9.73 32.39 -6.93
C ASP A 7 8.76 31.37 -6.33
N ILE A 8 8.35 31.59 -5.07
CA ILE A 8 7.33 30.77 -4.40
C ILE A 8 5.98 30.91 -5.12
N THR A 9 5.62 32.12 -5.58
CA THR A 9 4.38 32.34 -6.33
C THR A 9 4.38 31.55 -7.65
N PHE A 10 5.53 31.51 -8.34
CA PHE A 10 5.69 30.71 -9.55
C PHE A 10 5.59 29.20 -9.27
N ALA A 11 6.13 28.74 -8.15
CA ALA A 11 5.96 27.37 -7.66
C ALA A 11 4.48 27.03 -7.43
N VAL A 12 3.75 27.90 -6.73
CA VAL A 12 2.32 27.73 -6.44
C VAL A 12 1.50 27.71 -7.72
N ALA A 13 1.79 28.59 -8.68
CA ALA A 13 1.10 28.65 -9.96
C ALA A 13 1.36 27.42 -10.85
N SER A 14 2.59 26.89 -10.83
CA SER A 14 3.00 25.74 -11.65
C SER A 14 2.61 24.39 -11.05
N PHE A 15 2.48 24.32 -9.72
CA PHE A 15 2.22 23.07 -9.00
C PHE A 15 0.98 22.30 -9.46
N PRO A 16 -0.18 22.91 -9.75
CA PRO A 16 -1.36 22.17 -10.23
C PRO A 16 -1.12 21.36 -11.51
N LEU A 17 -0.30 21.86 -12.43
CA LEU A 17 0.04 21.16 -13.68
C LEU A 17 0.91 19.93 -13.40
N ILE A 18 1.94 20.09 -12.56
CA ILE A 18 2.81 18.98 -12.15
C ILE A 18 2.02 17.97 -11.33
N ALA A 19 1.20 18.43 -10.39
CA ALA A 19 0.30 17.61 -9.60
C ALA A 19 -0.61 16.78 -10.50
N LEU A 20 -1.23 17.38 -11.52
CA LEU A 20 -2.03 16.66 -12.51
C LEU A 20 -1.23 15.60 -13.25
N ALA A 21 -0.04 15.95 -13.75
CA ALA A 21 0.84 15.04 -14.49
C ALA A 21 1.27 13.81 -13.66
N ILE A 22 1.59 14.00 -12.37
CA ILE A 22 1.99 12.90 -11.49
C ILE A 22 0.80 12.10 -10.92
N THR A 23 -0.41 12.67 -10.95
CA THR A 23 -1.60 12.06 -10.30
C THR A 23 -1.91 10.68 -10.86
N LEU A 24 -2.03 10.55 -12.18
CA LEU A 24 -2.42 9.27 -12.79
C LEU A 24 -1.35 8.18 -12.55
N PRO A 25 -0.05 8.40 -12.83
CA PRO A 25 1.00 7.43 -12.50
C PRO A 25 1.03 7.06 -11.01
N TYR A 26 0.88 8.05 -10.12
CA TYR A 26 0.85 7.83 -8.67
C TYR A 26 -0.33 6.94 -8.25
N LEU A 27 -1.55 7.24 -8.71
CA LEU A 27 -2.74 6.46 -8.41
C LEU A 27 -2.60 5.02 -8.91
N VAL A 28 -2.13 4.83 -10.14
CA VAL A 28 -1.88 3.49 -10.71
C VAL A 28 -0.87 2.73 -9.86
N TYR A 29 0.27 3.36 -9.52
CA TYR A 29 1.30 2.75 -8.68
C TYR A 29 0.73 2.32 -7.31
N GLN A 30 0.01 3.21 -6.63
CA GLN A 30 -0.55 2.92 -5.31
C GLN A 30 -1.60 1.81 -5.35
N TYR A 31 -2.51 1.83 -6.32
CA TYR A 31 -3.50 0.76 -6.45
C TYR A 31 -2.87 -0.60 -6.78
N ARG A 32 -1.76 -0.63 -7.53
CA ARG A 32 -1.06 -1.88 -7.88
C ARG A 32 -0.21 -2.42 -6.73
N LYS A 33 0.45 -1.55 -5.96
CA LYS A 33 1.36 -1.89 -4.86
C LYS A 33 0.65 -2.04 -3.51
N ALA A 34 -0.15 -1.04 -3.13
CA ALA A 34 -0.80 -0.96 -1.83
C ALA A 34 -2.29 -1.34 -1.87
N GLY A 35 -2.93 -1.40 -3.04
CA GLY A 35 -4.33 -1.81 -3.17
C GLY A 35 -5.35 -0.68 -2.91
N SER A 36 -4.96 0.37 -2.21
CA SER A 36 -5.73 1.61 -2.06
C SER A 36 -4.82 2.83 -1.98
N VAL A 37 -5.40 4.02 -1.89
CA VAL A 37 -4.69 5.30 -1.89
C VAL A 37 -4.84 5.94 -0.51
N PRO A 38 -3.87 5.75 0.41
CA PRO A 38 -3.96 6.33 1.74
C PRO A 38 -3.65 7.82 1.72
N TRP A 39 -4.47 8.61 2.44
CA TRP A 39 -4.39 10.07 2.42
C TRP A 39 -3.02 10.59 2.87
N LEU A 40 -2.40 10.00 3.91
CA LEU A 40 -1.14 10.46 4.45
C LEU A 40 0.02 10.29 3.45
N ARG A 41 0.01 9.21 2.66
CA ARG A 41 1.02 9.02 1.60
C ARG A 41 0.81 9.99 0.45
N THR A 42 -0.46 10.22 0.08
CA THR A 42 -0.79 11.20 -0.94
C THR A 42 -0.33 12.58 -0.49
N PHE A 43 -0.68 12.99 0.72
CA PHE A 43 -0.21 14.24 1.30
C PHE A 43 1.33 14.32 1.28
N ALA A 44 2.04 13.29 1.76
CA ALA A 44 3.51 13.27 1.76
C ALA A 44 4.13 13.36 0.37
N VAL A 45 3.58 12.67 -0.64
CA VAL A 45 4.12 12.72 -2.02
C VAL A 45 3.89 14.07 -2.67
N TYR A 46 2.69 14.64 -2.54
CA TYR A 46 2.37 15.94 -3.15
C TYR A 46 3.08 17.09 -2.43
N SER A 47 3.20 17.03 -1.10
CA SER A 47 4.00 18.00 -0.34
C SER A 47 5.50 17.87 -0.63
N PHE A 48 6.01 16.65 -0.86
CA PHE A 48 7.40 16.45 -1.31
C PHE A 48 7.63 16.99 -2.72
N ALA A 49 6.70 16.75 -3.66
CA ALA A 49 6.79 17.29 -5.02
C ALA A 49 6.70 18.83 -5.02
N PHE A 50 5.80 19.41 -4.22
CA PHE A 50 5.70 20.85 -4.04
C PHE A 50 7.00 21.42 -3.44
N TYR A 51 7.53 20.78 -2.39
CA TYR A 51 8.82 21.14 -1.81
C TYR A 51 9.95 21.14 -2.85
N LEU A 52 10.09 20.08 -3.65
CA LEU A 52 11.12 19.99 -4.68
C LEU A 52 10.97 21.10 -5.72
N LEU A 53 9.74 21.46 -6.08
CA LEU A 53 9.46 22.56 -6.99
C LEU A 53 9.86 23.91 -6.41
N CYS A 54 9.54 24.15 -5.13
CA CYS A 54 9.99 25.36 -4.42
C CYS A 54 11.52 25.43 -4.34
N ALA A 55 12.18 24.32 -3.95
CA ALA A 55 13.63 24.26 -3.88
C ALA A 55 14.27 24.52 -5.24
N TYR A 56 13.74 23.91 -6.31
CA TYR A 56 14.19 24.12 -7.68
C TYR A 56 14.12 25.60 -8.11
N PHE A 57 12.99 26.28 -7.86
CA PHE A 57 12.86 27.69 -8.23
C PHE A 57 13.69 28.62 -7.37
N LEU A 58 13.79 28.38 -6.06
CA LEU A 58 14.64 29.19 -5.17
C LEU A 58 16.13 29.12 -5.54
N VAL A 59 16.57 27.97 -6.06
CA VAL A 59 17.95 27.75 -6.48
C VAL A 59 18.23 28.37 -7.86
N LEU A 60 17.27 28.30 -8.80
CA LEU A 60 17.51 28.66 -10.20
C LEU A 60 17.06 30.07 -10.59
N LEU A 61 16.06 30.63 -9.91
CA LEU A 61 15.58 31.97 -10.21
C LEU A 61 16.35 33.04 -9.41
N PRO A 62 16.46 34.28 -9.95
CA PRO A 62 15.96 34.72 -11.26
C PRO A 62 16.89 34.37 -12.42
N LEU A 63 16.32 34.14 -13.60
CA LEU A 63 17.10 33.93 -14.83
C LEU A 63 17.42 35.27 -15.53
N PRO A 64 18.59 35.40 -16.15
CA PRO A 64 18.90 36.55 -17.01
C PRO A 64 17.88 36.65 -18.16
N ALA A 65 17.54 37.88 -18.56
CA ALA A 65 16.63 38.10 -19.69
C ALA A 65 17.22 37.65 -21.03
N ASP A 66 18.55 37.72 -21.17
CA ASP A 66 19.29 37.33 -22.36
C ASP A 66 20.26 36.18 -22.00
N ARG A 67 20.29 35.17 -22.87
CA ARG A 67 21.05 33.92 -22.70
C ARG A 67 22.56 34.07 -22.90
N SER A 68 22.98 35.16 -23.54
CA SER A 68 24.38 35.48 -23.83
C SER A 68 25.02 36.42 -22.80
N VAL A 69 24.26 36.88 -21.80
CA VAL A 69 24.76 37.83 -20.79
C VAL A 69 25.81 37.16 -19.90
N VAL A 70 26.98 37.80 -19.83
CA VAL A 70 28.06 37.42 -18.92
C VAL A 70 27.79 38.02 -17.54
N VAL A 71 27.69 37.19 -16.51
CA VAL A 71 27.60 37.62 -15.11
C VAL A 71 28.99 37.56 -14.48
N PRO A 72 29.67 38.69 -14.22
CA PRO A 72 31.10 38.70 -13.90
C PRO A 72 31.47 37.91 -12.64
N TYR A 73 30.68 38.06 -11.57
CA TYR A 73 30.95 37.37 -10.29
C TYR A 73 30.74 35.84 -10.38
N ALA A 74 29.96 35.36 -11.36
CA ALA A 74 29.63 33.94 -11.50
C ALA A 74 30.64 33.17 -12.37
N GLN A 75 31.57 33.85 -13.04
CA GLN A 75 32.49 33.21 -14.00
C GLN A 75 33.54 32.32 -13.33
N THR A 76 33.90 32.62 -12.08
CA THR A 76 34.91 31.87 -11.34
C THR A 76 34.26 31.19 -10.14
N PRO A 77 34.26 29.85 -10.07
CA PRO A 77 33.69 29.14 -8.94
C PRO A 77 34.45 29.47 -7.65
N GLN A 78 33.70 29.66 -6.57
CA GLN A 78 34.23 29.70 -5.22
C GLN A 78 34.54 28.26 -4.82
N LEU A 79 35.79 27.95 -4.47
CA LEU A 79 36.22 26.61 -4.06
C LEU A 79 36.84 26.54 -2.66
N VAL A 80 36.80 27.64 -1.88
CA VAL A 80 37.48 27.75 -0.59
C VAL A 80 36.49 27.49 0.54
N PRO A 81 36.58 26.37 1.28
CA PRO A 81 35.63 26.10 2.35
C PRO A 81 35.67 27.17 3.45
N PHE A 82 34.48 27.51 3.93
CA PHE A 82 34.17 28.49 4.97
C PHE A 82 34.60 29.93 4.62
N SER A 83 34.48 30.36 3.37
CA SER A 83 34.71 31.78 3.02
C SER A 83 33.65 32.68 3.62
N PHE A 84 32.37 32.24 3.68
CA PHE A 84 31.30 33.08 4.24
C PHE A 84 31.60 33.47 5.70
N VAL A 85 32.25 32.59 6.48
CA VAL A 85 32.67 32.88 7.85
C VAL A 85 33.78 33.92 7.88
N ARG A 86 34.74 33.83 6.96
CA ARG A 86 35.87 34.77 6.88
C ARG A 86 35.39 36.15 6.47
N GLU A 87 34.51 36.22 5.48
CA GLU A 87 33.88 37.46 4.99
C GLU A 87 32.99 38.06 6.08
N PHE A 88 32.14 37.26 6.72
CA PHE A 88 31.34 37.70 7.87
C PHE A 88 32.19 38.31 8.99
N LEU A 89 33.30 37.67 9.37
CA LEU A 89 34.19 38.20 10.41
C LEU A 89 34.97 39.44 9.97
N ALA A 90 35.20 39.61 8.67
CA ALA A 90 35.92 40.76 8.12
C ALA A 90 35.01 41.98 7.90
N GLU A 91 33.74 41.77 7.57
CA GLU A 91 32.82 42.81 7.13
C GLU A 91 31.75 43.20 8.16
N THR A 92 31.55 42.40 9.21
CA THR A 92 30.54 42.68 10.24
C THR A 92 31.12 43.20 11.55
N THR A 93 30.28 43.90 12.32
CA THR A 93 30.63 44.44 13.66
C THR A 93 30.41 43.42 14.78
N PHE A 94 30.27 42.14 14.46
CA PHE A 94 29.94 41.10 15.43
C PHE A 94 31.05 40.94 16.48
N SER A 95 30.66 40.91 17.76
CA SER A 95 31.57 40.64 18.87
C SER A 95 30.97 39.63 19.84
N LEU A 96 31.71 38.55 20.11
CA LEU A 96 31.35 37.56 21.14
C LEU A 96 31.28 38.16 22.54
N GLY A 97 32.03 39.23 22.80
CA GLY A 97 32.08 39.91 24.11
C GLY A 97 30.97 40.94 24.34
N ASP A 98 30.21 41.30 23.31
CA ASP A 98 29.13 42.29 23.40
C ASP A 98 27.78 41.73 22.93
N PRO A 99 26.89 41.33 23.86
CA PRO A 99 25.56 40.82 23.55
C PRO A 99 24.67 41.80 22.75
N ALA A 100 24.95 43.11 22.77
CA ALA A 100 24.21 44.08 21.99
C ALA A 100 24.37 43.86 20.47
N THR A 101 25.47 43.24 20.05
CA THR A 101 25.75 42.95 18.64
C THR A 101 25.01 41.71 18.12
N TRP A 102 24.55 40.80 18.99
CA TRP A 102 24.04 39.49 18.59
C TRP A 102 22.72 39.57 17.81
N LEU A 103 21.78 40.41 18.26
CA LEU A 103 20.47 40.54 17.61
C LEU A 103 20.56 41.26 16.26
N PRO A 104 21.33 42.36 16.11
CA PRO A 104 21.65 42.94 14.79
C PRO A 104 22.30 41.94 13.84
N THR A 105 23.25 41.14 14.32
CA THR A 105 23.93 40.11 13.52
C THR A 105 22.97 39.07 12.93
N LEU A 106 21.88 38.73 13.60
CA LEU A 106 20.86 37.81 13.04
C LEU A 106 20.12 38.38 11.83
N ARG A 107 20.21 39.69 11.58
CA ARG A 107 19.62 40.36 10.41
C ARG A 107 20.63 40.57 9.28
N ASP A 108 21.87 40.15 9.48
CA ASP A 108 22.95 40.31 8.52
C ASP A 108 22.79 39.32 7.34
N PRO A 109 23.07 39.74 6.08
CA PRO A 109 23.07 38.89 4.90
C PRO A 109 23.78 37.56 5.05
N TYR A 110 25.01 37.57 5.55
CA TYR A 110 25.81 36.35 5.69
C TYR A 110 25.13 35.33 6.63
N VAL A 111 24.42 35.81 7.66
CA VAL A 111 23.76 34.95 8.64
C VAL A 111 22.46 34.39 8.09
N TYR A 112 21.58 35.22 7.51
CA TYR A 112 20.31 34.70 7.00
C TYR A 112 20.52 33.84 5.74
N GLU A 113 21.51 34.12 4.88
CA GLU A 113 21.86 33.29 3.73
C GLU A 113 22.30 31.90 4.18
N ALA A 114 23.21 31.83 5.16
CA ALA A 114 23.64 30.57 5.73
C ALA A 114 22.48 29.78 6.37
N VAL A 115 21.59 30.47 7.09
CA VAL A 115 20.38 29.86 7.67
C VAL A 115 19.43 29.36 6.58
N PHE A 116 19.19 30.13 5.51
CA PHE A 116 18.29 29.71 4.43
C PHE A 116 18.85 28.54 3.62
N ASN A 117 20.16 28.47 3.40
CA ASN A 117 20.81 27.32 2.76
C ASN A 117 20.62 26.05 3.62
N VAL A 118 20.84 26.15 4.94
CA VAL A 118 20.52 25.02 5.84
C VAL A 118 19.03 24.67 5.76
N LEU A 119 18.12 25.65 5.85
CA LEU A 119 16.67 25.41 5.83
C LEU A 119 16.18 24.81 4.50
N LEU A 120 16.83 25.14 3.37
CA LEU A 120 16.46 24.69 2.04
C LEU A 120 16.36 23.16 1.96
N LEU A 121 17.34 22.43 2.50
CA LEU A 121 17.37 20.96 2.47
C LEU A 121 16.90 20.26 3.75
N VAL A 122 16.48 20.99 4.79
CA VAL A 122 15.85 20.40 5.98
C VAL A 122 14.67 19.49 5.61
N PRO A 123 13.70 19.93 4.78
CA PRO A 123 12.59 19.05 4.40
C PRO A 123 13.06 17.78 3.68
N LEU A 124 14.07 17.85 2.80
CA LEU A 124 14.64 16.67 2.14
C LEU A 124 15.12 15.65 3.16
N GLY A 125 15.90 16.09 4.16
CA GLY A 125 16.34 15.26 5.27
C GLY A 125 15.19 14.57 6.01
N MET A 126 14.13 15.33 6.28
CA MET A 126 12.94 14.81 6.95
C MET A 126 12.24 13.72 6.12
N TYR A 127 12.00 13.97 4.83
CA TYR A 127 11.38 12.98 3.94
C TYR A 127 12.24 11.73 3.76
N LEU A 128 13.55 11.90 3.61
CA LEU A 128 14.48 10.78 3.47
C LEU A 128 14.41 9.85 4.68
N ARG A 129 14.36 10.39 5.91
CA ARG A 129 14.24 9.56 7.13
C ARG A 129 12.83 9.00 7.33
N TYR A 130 11.80 9.84 7.22
CA TYR A 130 10.42 9.46 7.57
C TYR A 130 9.75 8.61 6.48
N TYR A 131 9.69 9.12 5.24
CA TYR A 131 8.95 8.49 4.15
C TYR A 131 9.80 7.47 3.39
N PHE A 132 11.04 7.82 3.01
CA PHE A 132 11.91 6.95 2.22
C PHE A 132 12.80 6.01 3.04
N ARG A 133 12.81 6.16 4.37
CA ARG A 133 13.49 5.27 5.33
C ARG A 133 14.98 5.10 5.06
N ARG A 134 15.65 6.16 4.61
CA ARG A 134 17.09 6.17 4.34
C ARG A 134 17.90 6.27 5.63
N THR A 135 19.08 5.64 5.62
CA THR A 135 20.04 5.74 6.73
C THR A 135 20.71 7.11 6.74
N TRP A 136 21.33 7.50 7.86
CA TRP A 136 22.03 8.79 7.94
C TRP A 136 23.12 8.94 6.88
N ARG A 137 23.81 7.85 6.52
CA ARG A 137 24.84 7.83 5.46
C ARG A 137 24.23 8.08 4.08
N GLN A 138 23.10 7.43 3.81
CA GLN A 138 22.36 7.63 2.56
C GLN A 138 21.81 9.05 2.49
N THR A 139 21.30 9.60 3.60
CA THR A 139 20.80 10.97 3.65
C THR A 139 21.92 11.99 3.45
N LEU A 140 23.09 11.79 4.06
CA LEU A 140 24.27 12.63 3.83
C LEU A 140 24.66 12.63 2.36
N LEU A 141 24.80 11.45 1.75
CA LEU A 141 25.18 11.31 0.35
C LEU A 141 24.13 11.92 -0.60
N ILE A 142 22.84 11.65 -0.38
CA ILE A 142 21.76 12.21 -1.19
C ILE A 142 21.72 13.74 -1.03
N GLY A 143 21.85 14.25 0.20
CA GLY A 143 21.91 15.69 0.47
C GLY A 143 23.03 16.35 -0.32
N PHE A 144 24.24 15.79 -0.23
CA PHE A 144 25.42 16.24 -0.98
C PHE A 144 25.22 16.19 -2.50
N LEU A 145 24.70 15.08 -3.04
CA LEU A 145 24.49 14.94 -4.48
C LEU A 145 23.41 15.89 -5.02
N VAL A 146 22.35 16.15 -4.23
CA VAL A 146 21.32 17.12 -4.61
C VAL A 146 21.88 18.53 -4.64
N THR A 147 22.62 18.95 -3.61
CA THR A 147 23.25 20.29 -3.64
C THR A 147 24.32 20.39 -4.73
N LEU A 148 25.10 19.34 -4.99
CA LEU A 148 26.04 19.32 -6.11
C LEU A 148 25.30 19.46 -7.45
N SER A 149 24.14 18.83 -7.61
CA SER A 149 23.33 18.99 -8.81
C SER A 149 22.84 20.43 -9.01
N PHE A 150 22.57 21.17 -7.94
CA PHE A 150 22.20 22.58 -7.99
C PHE A 150 23.36 23.45 -8.49
N GLU A 151 24.51 23.35 -7.82
CA GLU A 151 25.70 24.12 -8.16
C GLU A 151 26.19 23.83 -9.59
N THR A 152 26.21 22.55 -9.99
CA THR A 152 26.57 22.16 -11.37
C THR A 152 25.57 22.67 -12.41
N THR A 153 24.28 22.74 -12.08
CA THR A 153 23.26 23.28 -12.99
C THR A 153 23.45 24.79 -13.20
N GLN A 154 23.86 25.53 -12.17
CA GLN A 154 24.15 26.97 -12.27
C GLN A 154 25.46 27.23 -13.00
N LEU A 155 26.52 26.49 -12.66
CA LEU A 155 27.84 26.58 -13.31
C LEU A 155 27.78 26.31 -14.80
N THR A 156 26.94 25.36 -15.23
CA THR A 156 26.78 25.00 -16.64
C THR A 156 25.77 25.87 -17.39
N GLY A 157 25.18 26.89 -16.75
CA GLY A 157 24.17 27.73 -17.38
C GLY A 157 22.91 26.93 -17.77
N LEU A 158 22.34 26.17 -16.82
CA LEU A 158 21.23 25.24 -17.08
C LEU A 158 21.57 24.20 -18.16
N TRP A 159 22.72 23.54 -18.03
CA TRP A 159 23.18 22.50 -18.96
C TRP A 159 23.34 23.00 -20.41
N GLY A 160 23.89 24.20 -20.57
CA GLY A 160 24.13 24.83 -21.87
C GLY A 160 22.92 25.56 -22.47
N LEU A 161 21.85 25.76 -21.69
CA LEU A 161 20.72 26.60 -22.13
C LEU A 161 21.08 28.10 -22.12
N TYR A 162 21.99 28.50 -21.22
CA TYR A 162 22.64 29.80 -21.16
C TYR A 162 24.12 29.63 -21.53
N GLU A 163 24.67 30.59 -22.27
CA GLU A 163 26.05 30.53 -22.76
C GLU A 163 27.08 30.64 -21.63
N HIS A 164 26.69 31.28 -20.52
CA HIS A 164 27.55 31.55 -19.38
C HIS A 164 26.88 31.18 -18.04
N PRO A 165 27.67 30.90 -16.99
CA PRO A 165 27.16 30.79 -15.63
C PRO A 165 26.48 32.12 -15.23
N TYR A 166 25.27 32.02 -14.67
CA TYR A 166 24.49 33.19 -14.24
C TYR A 166 24.39 33.33 -12.72
N ARG A 167 24.88 32.34 -11.97
CA ARG A 167 24.94 32.32 -10.51
C ARG A 167 26.26 31.65 -10.08
N LEU A 168 26.80 32.10 -8.95
CA LEU A 168 28.08 31.63 -8.44
C LEU A 168 27.96 30.17 -7.99
N PHE A 169 28.89 29.32 -8.41
CA PHE A 169 29.12 28.01 -7.81
C PHE A 169 29.84 28.21 -6.48
N ASP A 170 29.24 27.76 -5.37
CA ASP A 170 29.80 27.95 -4.03
C ASP A 170 29.95 26.63 -3.25
N VAL A 171 31.17 26.34 -2.78
CA VAL A 171 31.44 25.18 -1.92
C VAL A 171 30.79 25.33 -0.54
N ASP A 172 30.60 26.55 -0.05
CA ASP A 172 29.91 26.76 1.23
C ASP A 172 28.42 26.42 1.13
N ASP A 173 27.78 26.69 0.01
CA ASP A 173 26.40 26.27 -0.27
C ASP A 173 26.28 24.74 -0.26
N LEU A 174 27.26 24.02 -0.84
CA LEU A 174 27.32 22.54 -0.76
C LEU A 174 27.37 22.08 0.70
N ILE A 175 28.17 22.71 1.54
CA ILE A 175 28.33 22.33 2.96
C ILE A 175 27.05 22.63 3.74
N LEU A 176 26.50 23.84 3.61
CA LEU A 176 25.35 24.31 4.38
C LEU A 176 24.06 23.58 3.98
N ASN A 177 23.82 23.38 2.69
CA ASN A 177 22.69 22.59 2.19
C ASN A 177 22.81 21.13 2.67
N THR A 178 24.00 20.53 2.61
CA THR A 178 24.23 19.17 3.11
C THR A 178 23.98 19.08 4.62
N LEU A 179 24.41 20.08 5.38
CA LEU A 179 24.10 20.19 6.81
C LEU A 179 22.60 20.29 7.04
N GLY A 180 21.88 21.06 6.22
CA GLY A 180 20.42 21.13 6.20
C GLY A 180 19.73 19.78 6.12
N ALA A 181 20.15 18.95 5.16
CA ALA A 181 19.64 17.58 5.02
C ALA A 181 19.88 16.73 6.27
N MET A 182 21.01 16.91 6.95
CA MET A 182 21.32 16.19 8.20
C MET A 182 20.53 16.72 9.40
N VAL A 183 20.33 18.03 9.51
CA VAL A 183 19.47 18.65 10.52
C VAL A 183 18.04 18.12 10.38
N GLY A 184 17.50 18.10 9.16
CA GLY A 184 16.20 17.52 8.87
C GLY A 184 16.10 16.03 9.22
N PHE A 185 17.15 15.26 8.91
CA PHE A 185 17.24 13.87 9.32
C PHE A 185 17.12 13.74 10.84
N TRP A 186 17.90 14.48 11.63
CA TRP A 186 17.86 14.36 13.10
C TRP A 186 16.54 14.85 13.70
N ALA A 187 15.96 15.93 13.17
CA ALA A 187 14.71 16.52 13.62
C ALA A 187 13.52 15.55 13.58
N VAL A 188 13.52 14.59 12.66
CA VAL A 188 12.47 13.54 12.58
C VAL A 188 12.48 12.61 13.79
N GLY A 189 13.62 12.42 14.48
CA GLY A 189 13.72 11.50 15.62
C GLY A 189 12.68 11.75 16.71
N PRO A 190 12.63 12.97 17.29
CA PRO A 190 11.56 13.37 18.20
C PRO A 190 10.15 13.31 17.57
N ALA A 191 10.00 13.73 16.31
CA ALA A 191 8.71 13.78 15.62
C ALA A 191 8.08 12.38 15.41
N LEU A 192 8.91 11.33 15.27
CA LEU A 192 8.45 9.94 15.17
C LEU A 192 7.67 9.45 16.39
N ARG A 193 7.73 10.16 17.53
CA ARG A 193 6.91 9.84 18.72
C ARG A 193 5.44 10.22 18.54
N VAL A 194 5.13 11.11 17.60
CA VAL A 194 3.78 11.63 17.35
C VAL A 194 3.27 11.26 15.96
N LEU A 195 4.16 11.16 14.97
CA LEU A 195 3.81 10.83 13.60
C LEU A 195 3.36 9.35 13.47
N PRO A 196 2.29 9.06 12.70
CA PRO A 196 1.86 7.70 12.43
C PRO A 196 2.92 6.87 11.72
N ASP A 197 3.05 5.58 12.04
CA ASP A 197 3.95 4.69 11.31
C ASP A 197 3.41 4.45 9.89
N ILE A 198 4.17 4.88 8.87
CA ILE A 198 3.83 4.73 7.45
C ILE A 198 3.65 3.27 7.01
N ARG A 199 4.15 2.30 7.80
CA ARG A 199 3.94 0.86 7.61
C ARG A 199 2.55 0.43 8.04
N LEU A 200 2.01 0.95 9.14
CA LEU A 200 0.64 0.69 9.57
C LEU A 200 -0.36 1.25 8.55
N VAL A 201 -0.10 2.46 8.05
CA VAL A 201 -0.88 3.06 6.96
C VAL A 201 -0.84 2.18 5.69
N ALA A 202 0.26 1.45 5.46
CA ALA A 202 0.37 0.50 4.36
C ALA A 202 -0.53 -0.73 4.54
N LEU A 203 -0.67 -1.23 5.79
CA LEU A 203 -1.56 -2.35 6.12
C LEU A 203 -3.01 -1.98 5.92
N GLU A 204 -3.42 -0.87 6.52
CA GLU A 204 -4.76 -0.33 6.39
C GLU A 204 -5.09 -0.14 4.91
N ALA A 205 -4.13 0.35 4.12
CA ALA A 205 -4.30 0.50 2.68
C ALA A 205 -4.48 -0.84 1.96
N ARG A 206 -3.71 -1.88 2.33
CA ARG A 206 -3.82 -3.24 1.75
C ARG A 206 -5.16 -3.88 2.09
N GLU A 207 -5.59 -3.77 3.33
CA GLU A 207 -6.89 -4.28 3.79
C GLU A 207 -8.05 -3.57 3.09
N ALA A 208 -8.01 -2.23 3.07
CA ALA A 208 -8.98 -1.42 2.32
C ALA A 208 -8.97 -1.78 0.82
N GLY A 209 -7.81 -2.12 0.27
CA GLY A 209 -7.59 -2.50 -1.12
C GLY A 209 -8.19 -3.83 -1.54
N VAL A 210 -8.63 -4.67 -0.59
CA VAL A 210 -9.45 -5.87 -0.88
C VAL A 210 -10.80 -5.45 -1.47
N ARG A 211 -11.33 -4.29 -1.06
CA ARG A 211 -12.58 -3.75 -1.59
C ARG A 211 -12.26 -2.73 -2.69
N ALA A 212 -13.01 -2.82 -3.80
CA ALA A 212 -12.87 -1.83 -4.86
C ALA A 212 -13.51 -0.50 -4.40
N SER A 213 -12.67 0.52 -4.19
CA SER A 213 -13.14 1.87 -3.88
C SER A 213 -13.94 2.46 -5.06
N ALA A 214 -14.81 3.42 -4.78
CA ALA A 214 -15.52 4.15 -5.84
C ALA A 214 -14.53 4.86 -6.78
N THR A 215 -13.50 5.51 -6.22
CA THR A 215 -12.44 6.20 -6.97
C THR A 215 -11.66 5.27 -7.89
N ARG A 216 -11.30 4.05 -7.45
CA ARG A 216 -10.59 3.05 -8.28
C ARG A 216 -11.46 2.58 -9.45
N ARG A 217 -12.76 2.38 -9.22
CA ARG A 217 -13.71 1.98 -10.27
C ARG A 217 -13.97 3.09 -11.28
N ALA A 218 -14.13 4.33 -10.80
CA ALA A 218 -14.26 5.50 -11.65
C ALA A 218 -12.99 5.70 -12.49
N LEU A 219 -11.80 5.56 -11.88
CA LEU A 219 -10.53 5.66 -12.60
C LEU A 219 -10.39 4.57 -13.67
N SER A 220 -10.74 3.31 -13.39
CA SER A 220 -10.70 2.26 -14.44
C SER A 220 -11.62 2.61 -15.60
N PHE A 221 -12.83 3.08 -15.31
CA PHE A 221 -13.80 3.44 -16.33
C PHE A 221 -13.33 4.65 -17.15
N ALA A 222 -12.74 5.65 -16.50
CA ALA A 222 -12.18 6.82 -17.19
C ALA A 222 -11.05 6.42 -18.14
N ILE A 223 -10.16 5.52 -17.73
CA ILE A 223 -9.08 5.00 -18.59
C ILE A 223 -9.66 4.25 -19.79
N ASP A 224 -10.61 3.35 -19.56
CA ASP A 224 -11.27 2.61 -20.64
C ASP A 224 -12.02 3.54 -21.61
N LEU A 225 -12.69 4.57 -21.08
CA LEU A 225 -13.38 5.59 -21.86
C LEU A 225 -12.40 6.40 -22.69
N SER A 226 -11.29 6.87 -22.12
CA SER A 226 -10.25 7.61 -22.84
C SER A 226 -9.64 6.77 -23.97
N LEU A 227 -9.41 5.48 -23.74
CA LEU A 227 -8.90 4.58 -24.77
C LEU A 227 -9.92 4.36 -25.89
N ALA A 228 -11.19 4.16 -25.56
CA ALA A 228 -12.26 4.01 -26.55
C ALA A 228 -12.45 5.28 -27.40
N CYS A 229 -12.39 6.46 -26.76
CA CYS A 229 -12.43 7.75 -27.44
C CYS A 229 -11.22 7.97 -28.35
N ALA A 230 -10.00 7.71 -27.86
CA ALA A 230 -8.78 7.84 -28.65
C ALA A 230 -8.79 6.91 -29.88
N ALA A 231 -9.23 5.66 -29.70
CA ALA A 231 -9.40 4.71 -30.80
C ALA A 231 -10.48 5.17 -31.80
N ALA A 232 -11.60 5.71 -31.33
CA ALA A 232 -12.64 6.25 -32.20
C ALA A 232 -12.12 7.44 -33.04
N VAL A 233 -11.36 8.36 -32.44
CA VAL A 233 -10.74 9.50 -33.13
C VAL A 233 -9.73 9.00 -34.18
N LEU A 234 -8.87 8.05 -33.82
CA LEU A 234 -7.87 7.49 -34.73
C LEU A 234 -8.51 6.78 -35.92
N LEU A 235 -9.55 5.97 -35.67
CA LEU A 235 -10.30 5.29 -36.73
C LEU A 235 -11.03 6.28 -37.63
N GLY A 236 -11.61 7.35 -37.06
CA GLY A 236 -12.22 8.44 -37.81
C GLY A 236 -11.22 9.18 -38.70
N ALA A 237 -10.06 9.54 -38.15
CA ALA A 237 -8.98 10.18 -38.91
C ALA A 237 -8.47 9.29 -40.04
N LEU A 238 -8.28 7.99 -39.78
CA LEU A 238 -7.89 7.01 -40.79
C LEU A 238 -8.96 6.88 -41.88
N ASN A 239 -10.23 6.81 -41.50
CA ASN A 239 -11.34 6.77 -42.44
C ASN A 239 -11.38 8.02 -43.35
N ILE A 240 -11.17 9.22 -42.80
CA ILE A 240 -11.04 10.46 -43.58
C ILE A 240 -9.85 10.39 -44.53
N ALA A 241 -8.65 10.03 -44.04
CA ALA A 241 -7.44 9.96 -44.84
C ALA A 241 -7.57 8.99 -46.03
N ILE A 242 -8.17 7.81 -45.81
CA ILE A 242 -8.46 6.84 -46.87
C ILE A 242 -9.50 7.39 -47.85
N SER A 243 -10.55 8.04 -47.35
CA SER A 243 -11.65 8.57 -48.18
C SER A 243 -11.19 9.72 -49.09
N THR A 244 -10.28 10.57 -48.63
CA THR A 244 -9.68 11.63 -49.45
C THR A 244 -8.63 11.12 -50.44
N GLY A 245 -8.21 9.85 -50.32
CA GLY A 245 -7.05 9.31 -51.03
C GLY A 245 -7.32 8.74 -52.42
N SER A 246 -8.40 7.98 -52.66
CA SER A 246 -8.53 7.23 -53.95
C SER A 246 -9.90 6.66 -54.39
N PHE A 247 -11.05 6.89 -53.72
CA PHE A 247 -12.32 6.28 -54.17
C PHE A 247 -13.53 7.23 -54.01
N PRO A 248 -14.04 7.85 -55.10
CA PRO A 248 -15.08 8.87 -55.02
C PRO A 248 -16.51 8.37 -54.70
N ASP A 249 -16.83 7.08 -54.86
CA ASP A 249 -18.24 6.62 -54.88
C ASP A 249 -18.62 5.60 -53.80
N GLY A 250 -17.75 5.35 -52.81
CA GLY A 250 -18.06 4.45 -51.69
C GLY A 250 -18.66 5.20 -50.50
N LYS A 251 -19.94 4.99 -50.16
CA LYS A 251 -20.45 5.32 -48.82
C LYS A 251 -19.81 4.37 -47.81
N TRP A 252 -18.65 4.74 -47.27
CA TRP A 252 -17.99 4.01 -46.18
C TRP A 252 -18.74 4.23 -44.85
N PHE A 253 -18.46 3.38 -43.86
CA PHE A 253 -19.11 3.42 -42.54
C PHE A 253 -19.10 4.85 -41.97
N GLY A 254 -20.28 5.39 -41.64
CA GLY A 254 -20.38 6.69 -40.98
C GLY A 254 -19.51 6.73 -39.72
N SER A 255 -18.85 7.84 -39.46
CA SER A 255 -17.93 8.03 -38.32
C SER A 255 -18.56 7.64 -36.96
N GLY A 256 -19.86 7.88 -36.79
CA GLY A 256 -20.62 7.38 -35.63
C GLY A 256 -20.65 5.85 -35.49
N TRP A 257 -20.63 5.08 -36.58
CA TRP A 257 -20.53 3.60 -36.52
C TRP A 257 -19.15 3.14 -36.08
N LEU A 258 -18.07 3.75 -36.56
CA LEU A 258 -16.69 3.44 -36.15
C LEU A 258 -16.50 3.69 -34.65
N ALA A 259 -17.07 4.79 -34.16
CA ALA A 259 -17.07 5.07 -32.74
C ALA A 259 -17.88 4.05 -31.93
N ARG A 260 -19.11 3.71 -32.33
CA ARG A 260 -19.90 2.66 -31.66
C ARG A 260 -19.18 1.31 -31.66
N ALA A 261 -18.49 0.98 -32.75
CA ALA A 261 -17.64 -0.20 -32.85
C ALA A 261 -16.46 -0.16 -31.87
N SER A 262 -15.80 1.01 -31.71
CA SER A 262 -14.76 1.21 -30.69
C SER A 262 -15.31 0.95 -29.28
N PHE A 263 -16.46 1.55 -28.92
CA PHE A 263 -17.08 1.30 -27.62
C PHE A 263 -17.47 -0.18 -27.41
N ALA A 264 -18.04 -0.82 -28.43
CA ALA A 264 -18.39 -2.24 -28.40
C ALA A 264 -17.14 -3.13 -28.25
N PHE A 265 -16.02 -2.74 -28.86
CA PHE A 265 -14.74 -3.43 -28.68
C PHE A 265 -14.24 -3.31 -27.24
N PHE A 266 -14.07 -2.09 -26.72
CA PHE A 266 -13.49 -1.86 -25.38
C PHE A 266 -14.37 -2.33 -24.22
N PHE A 267 -15.70 -2.21 -24.34
CA PHE A 267 -16.65 -2.57 -23.28
C PHE A 267 -17.41 -3.88 -23.51
N GLY A 268 -17.34 -4.46 -24.70
CA GLY A 268 -17.93 -5.77 -25.02
C GLY A 268 -16.85 -6.83 -25.25
N ILE A 269 -16.11 -6.71 -26.36
CA ILE A 269 -15.18 -7.73 -26.84
C ILE A 269 -14.02 -7.94 -25.86
N VAL A 270 -13.32 -6.86 -25.48
CA VAL A 270 -12.16 -6.92 -24.57
C VAL A 270 -12.51 -7.61 -23.25
N PRO A 271 -13.53 -7.20 -22.47
CA PRO A 271 -13.85 -7.88 -21.23
C PRO A 271 -14.34 -9.31 -21.43
N ILE A 272 -14.94 -9.68 -22.56
CA ILE A 272 -15.28 -11.08 -22.85
C ILE A 272 -14.00 -11.90 -23.08
N ALA A 273 -13.11 -11.42 -23.95
CA ALA A 273 -11.85 -12.11 -24.29
C ALA A 273 -10.92 -12.25 -23.07
N PHE A 274 -10.84 -11.23 -22.21
CA PHE A 274 -9.96 -11.19 -21.05
C PHE A 274 -10.61 -11.65 -19.74
N ARG A 275 -11.68 -12.46 -19.81
CA ARG A 275 -12.36 -13.10 -18.66
C ARG A 275 -12.86 -12.09 -17.61
N GLY A 276 -13.57 -11.06 -18.08
CA GLY A 276 -14.20 -10.01 -17.28
C GLY A 276 -13.31 -8.80 -17.00
N ARG A 277 -12.27 -8.53 -17.81
CA ARG A 277 -11.34 -7.41 -17.60
C ARG A 277 -11.26 -6.50 -18.81
N THR A 278 -11.50 -5.21 -18.62
CA THR A 278 -11.13 -4.14 -19.56
C THR A 278 -9.66 -3.72 -19.36
N PHE A 279 -9.09 -2.89 -20.23
CA PHE A 279 -7.68 -2.46 -20.11
C PHE A 279 -7.43 -1.64 -18.83
N GLY A 280 -8.31 -0.68 -18.51
CA GLY A 280 -8.28 0.07 -17.27
C GLY A 280 -8.43 -0.83 -16.04
N GLN A 281 -9.27 -1.87 -16.13
CA GLN A 281 -9.38 -2.88 -15.08
C GLN A 281 -8.11 -3.74 -14.95
N MET A 282 -7.46 -4.13 -16.05
CA MET A 282 -6.16 -4.84 -16.02
C MET A 282 -5.08 -3.97 -15.35
N LEU A 283 -5.01 -2.69 -15.72
CA LEU A 283 -4.06 -1.76 -15.15
C LEU A 283 -4.26 -1.60 -13.64
N LEU A 284 -5.51 -1.49 -13.21
CA LEU A 284 -5.90 -1.29 -11.81
C LEU A 284 -6.24 -2.60 -11.06
N LYS A 285 -5.90 -3.79 -11.55
CA LYS A 285 -6.20 -5.09 -10.90
C LYS A 285 -7.67 -5.24 -10.44
N LEU A 286 -8.60 -4.89 -11.31
CA LEU A 286 -10.04 -5.07 -11.16
C LEU A 286 -10.55 -6.15 -12.11
N ARG A 287 -11.73 -6.71 -11.80
CA ARG A 287 -12.42 -7.67 -12.67
C ARG A 287 -13.93 -7.66 -12.44
N ILE A 288 -14.68 -7.91 -13.50
CA ILE A 288 -16.12 -8.18 -13.49
C ILE A 288 -16.35 -9.66 -13.19
N VAL A 289 -17.07 -9.93 -12.12
CA VAL A 289 -17.41 -11.28 -11.65
C VAL A 289 -18.88 -11.34 -11.22
N ARG A 290 -19.41 -12.55 -11.03
CA ARG A 290 -20.71 -12.73 -10.36
C ARG A 290 -20.59 -12.34 -8.87
N PRO A 291 -21.69 -12.05 -8.14
CA PRO A 291 -21.64 -11.69 -6.71
C PRO A 291 -20.92 -12.69 -5.81
N ASN A 292 -20.80 -13.91 -6.31
CA ASN A 292 -20.21 -15.06 -5.66
C ASN A 292 -18.71 -15.25 -6.04
N ALA A 293 -18.10 -14.28 -6.75
CA ALA A 293 -16.72 -14.29 -7.24
C ALA A 293 -16.39 -15.30 -8.36
N ASP A 294 -17.39 -15.99 -8.91
CA ASP A 294 -17.21 -16.81 -10.10
C ASP A 294 -17.05 -15.94 -11.36
N PRO A 295 -16.43 -16.46 -12.43
CA PRO A 295 -16.39 -15.76 -13.72
C PRO A 295 -17.79 -15.32 -14.17
N ALA A 296 -17.91 -14.08 -14.65
CA ALA A 296 -19.11 -13.60 -15.29
C ALA A 296 -19.26 -14.26 -16.66
N ARG A 297 -20.50 -14.63 -17.02
CA ARG A 297 -20.80 -15.16 -18.36
C ARG A 297 -20.76 -14.01 -19.37
N TRP A 298 -20.44 -14.31 -20.63
CA TRP A 298 -20.27 -13.29 -21.69
C TRP A 298 -21.49 -12.36 -21.82
N TYR A 299 -22.71 -12.90 -21.76
CA TYR A 299 -23.94 -12.12 -21.88
C TYR A 299 -24.17 -11.19 -20.67
N GLN A 300 -23.64 -11.54 -19.49
CA GLN A 300 -23.74 -10.67 -18.31
C GLN A 300 -22.83 -9.45 -18.44
N ILE A 301 -21.70 -9.59 -19.14
CA ILE A 301 -20.79 -8.48 -19.45
C ILE A 301 -21.48 -7.53 -20.44
N LEU A 302 -22.07 -8.07 -21.51
CA LEU A 302 -22.86 -7.29 -22.47
C LEU A 302 -24.05 -6.60 -21.79
N ALA A 303 -24.80 -7.30 -20.95
CA ALA A 303 -25.90 -6.70 -20.19
C ALA A 303 -25.40 -5.58 -19.26
N ARG A 304 -24.27 -5.77 -18.57
CA ARG A 304 -23.72 -4.77 -17.65
C ARG A 304 -23.40 -3.44 -18.34
N TYR A 305 -22.69 -3.50 -19.46
CA TYR A 305 -22.28 -2.29 -20.19
C TYR A 305 -23.37 -1.79 -21.13
N GLY A 306 -24.17 -2.66 -21.72
CA GLY A 306 -25.37 -2.29 -22.49
C GLY A 306 -26.37 -1.52 -21.65
N LEU A 307 -26.63 -1.96 -20.41
CA LEU A 307 -27.46 -1.19 -19.47
C LEU A 307 -26.80 0.13 -19.06
N LEU A 308 -25.47 0.18 -18.92
CA LEU A 308 -24.78 1.44 -18.63
C LEU A 308 -24.94 2.43 -19.77
N PHE A 309 -24.78 1.98 -21.02
CA PHE A 309 -25.00 2.77 -22.22
C PHE A 309 -26.47 3.21 -22.34
N LEU A 310 -27.41 2.29 -22.09
CA LEU A 310 -28.84 2.59 -22.09
C LEU A 310 -29.22 3.65 -21.03
N PHE A 311 -28.60 3.63 -19.85
CA PHE A 311 -28.90 4.60 -18.80
C PHE A 311 -28.14 5.92 -18.96
N ALA A 312 -26.89 5.91 -19.40
CA ALA A 312 -26.06 7.10 -19.44
C ALA A 312 -26.09 7.80 -20.81
N TRP A 313 -26.14 7.03 -21.90
CA TRP A 313 -25.93 7.53 -23.27
C TRP A 313 -27.21 7.62 -24.09
N ALA A 314 -28.08 6.60 -24.04
CA ALA A 314 -29.31 6.62 -24.84
C ALA A 314 -30.23 7.84 -24.56
N PRO A 315 -30.41 8.29 -23.30
CA PRO A 315 -31.19 9.50 -23.02
C PRO A 315 -30.52 10.76 -23.57
N PHE A 316 -29.18 10.79 -23.63
CA PHE A 316 -28.44 11.91 -24.21
C PHE A 316 -28.64 11.96 -25.73
N GLU A 317 -28.48 10.84 -26.44
CA GLU A 317 -28.73 10.76 -27.89
C GLU A 317 -30.16 11.14 -28.26
N ILE A 318 -31.15 10.62 -27.52
CA ILE A 318 -32.56 10.97 -27.71
C ILE A 318 -32.79 12.46 -27.44
N ALA A 319 -32.18 13.00 -26.38
CA ALA A 319 -32.45 14.37 -25.96
C ALA A 319 -31.84 15.44 -26.87
N PHE A 320 -30.69 15.15 -27.44
CA PHE A 320 -29.97 16.12 -28.27
C PHE A 320 -30.13 15.84 -29.76
N GLY A 321 -30.72 14.71 -30.17
CA GLY A 321 -30.79 14.31 -31.58
C GLY A 321 -29.42 14.22 -32.25
N VAL A 322 -28.38 14.18 -31.42
CA VAL A 322 -26.97 14.37 -31.79
C VAL A 322 -26.26 13.06 -31.51
N GLY A 323 -25.89 12.37 -32.59
CA GLY A 323 -24.78 11.44 -32.55
C GLY A 323 -23.51 12.24 -32.30
N MET A 324 -23.12 12.46 -31.03
CA MET A 324 -21.99 13.34 -30.70
C MET A 324 -20.66 12.88 -31.34
N LEU A 325 -20.57 11.60 -31.74
CA LEU A 325 -19.43 11.06 -32.47
C LEU A 325 -19.39 11.51 -33.95
N ASP A 326 -20.53 11.85 -34.54
CA ASP A 326 -20.58 12.55 -35.83
C ASP A 326 -20.13 14.02 -35.65
N VAL A 327 -20.45 14.67 -34.52
CA VAL A 327 -20.01 16.05 -34.21
C VAL A 327 -18.48 16.17 -34.02
N PHE A 328 -17.86 15.21 -33.32
CA PHE A 328 -16.39 15.18 -33.18
C PHE A 328 -15.68 14.81 -34.50
N ALA A 329 -16.29 13.97 -35.33
CA ALA A 329 -15.73 13.57 -36.61
C ALA A 329 -15.89 14.62 -37.72
N GLU A 330 -16.94 15.44 -37.65
CA GLU A 330 -17.21 16.52 -38.62
C GLU A 330 -16.63 17.88 -38.20
N GLY A 331 -15.89 17.96 -37.08
CA GLY A 331 -15.24 19.20 -36.63
C GLY A 331 -16.20 20.32 -36.23
N ARG A 332 -17.51 20.04 -36.07
CA ARG A 332 -18.54 21.05 -35.77
C ARG A 332 -18.62 21.45 -34.28
N PHE A 333 -17.53 21.32 -33.52
CA PHE A 333 -17.48 21.80 -32.14
C PHE A 333 -17.11 23.29 -32.09
N GLY A 334 -17.97 24.12 -32.68
CA GLY A 334 -17.98 25.55 -32.39
C GLY A 334 -18.83 25.81 -31.15
N TRP A 335 -18.36 26.67 -30.23
CA TRP A 335 -19.16 27.19 -29.10
C TRP A 335 -20.45 27.94 -29.54
N SER A 336 -20.67 28.06 -30.85
CA SER A 336 -21.78 28.71 -31.52
C SER A 336 -22.82 27.75 -32.11
N ALA A 337 -22.81 26.46 -31.76
CA ALA A 337 -23.95 25.60 -32.08
C ALA A 337 -25.21 26.26 -31.46
N PRO A 338 -26.25 26.57 -32.25
CA PRO A 338 -27.40 27.29 -31.74
C PRO A 338 -27.98 26.50 -30.57
N LEU A 339 -28.18 27.16 -29.43
CA LEU A 339 -29.02 26.65 -28.35
C LEU A 339 -30.28 26.11 -29.01
N PRO A 340 -30.67 24.86 -28.71
CA PRO A 340 -31.77 24.27 -29.44
C PRO A 340 -33.02 25.13 -29.22
N SER A 341 -33.90 25.14 -30.22
CA SER A 341 -35.19 25.85 -30.18
C SER A 341 -35.95 25.57 -28.88
N ILE A 342 -37.04 26.29 -28.59
CA ILE A 342 -37.85 26.12 -27.37
C ILE A 342 -38.26 24.63 -27.11
N GLU A 343 -38.29 23.79 -28.16
CA GLU A 343 -38.45 22.33 -28.10
C GLU A 343 -37.24 21.54 -27.55
N GLY A 344 -36.00 22.02 -27.71
CA GLY A 344 -34.81 21.40 -27.09
C GLY A 344 -34.52 21.87 -25.68
N ALA A 345 -35.10 22.99 -25.23
CA ALA A 345 -35.04 23.41 -23.83
C ALA A 345 -35.80 22.41 -22.93
N SER A 346 -37.02 22.02 -23.31
CA SER A 346 -37.81 21.01 -22.58
C SER A 346 -37.10 19.65 -22.55
N THR A 347 -36.48 19.28 -23.67
CA THR A 347 -35.75 18.01 -23.81
C THR A 347 -34.47 17.99 -22.95
N THR A 348 -33.74 19.11 -22.89
CA THR A 348 -32.59 19.29 -21.98
C THR A 348 -33.02 19.18 -20.52
N TRP A 349 -34.13 19.80 -20.13
CA TRP A 349 -34.67 19.70 -18.76
C TRP A 349 -35.10 18.29 -18.39
N VAL A 350 -35.74 17.55 -19.30
CA VAL A 350 -36.09 16.13 -19.10
C VAL A 350 -34.83 15.29 -18.90
N TRP A 351 -33.79 15.51 -19.70
CA TRP A 351 -32.50 14.82 -19.55
C TRP A 351 -31.82 15.16 -18.22
N LEU A 352 -31.77 16.45 -17.85
CA LEU A 352 -31.21 16.89 -16.57
C LEU A 352 -31.99 16.29 -15.38
N ALA A 353 -33.31 16.24 -15.45
CA ALA A 353 -34.16 15.61 -14.43
C ALA A 353 -33.88 14.10 -14.31
N PHE A 354 -33.72 13.42 -15.46
CA PHE A 354 -33.33 12.01 -15.48
C PHE A 354 -31.94 11.79 -14.87
N MET A 355 -30.94 12.60 -15.23
CA MET A 355 -29.59 12.51 -14.67
C MET A 355 -29.56 12.83 -13.17
N ALA A 356 -30.33 13.83 -12.73
CA ALA A 356 -30.50 14.14 -11.32
C ALA A 356 -31.10 12.94 -10.57
N LEU A 357 -32.18 12.33 -11.08
CA LEU A 357 -32.77 11.13 -10.51
C LEU A 357 -31.76 9.97 -10.46
N TRP A 358 -31.00 9.75 -11.53
CA TRP A 358 -29.96 8.73 -11.57
C TRP A 358 -28.88 8.97 -10.50
N ILE A 359 -28.38 10.20 -10.36
CA ILE A 359 -27.41 10.61 -9.32
C ILE A 359 -27.99 10.40 -7.91
N VAL A 360 -29.26 10.73 -7.69
CA VAL A 360 -29.96 10.46 -6.41
C VAL A 360 -29.96 8.96 -6.11
N THR A 361 -30.27 8.10 -7.09
CA THR A 361 -30.25 6.64 -6.87
C THR A 361 -28.85 6.11 -6.55
N LEU A 362 -27.80 6.64 -7.19
CA LEU A 362 -26.41 6.30 -6.89
C LEU A 362 -26.03 6.73 -5.47
N THR A 363 -26.43 7.94 -5.08
CA THR A 363 -26.17 8.51 -3.75
C THR A 363 -26.85 7.69 -2.65
N VAL A 364 -28.15 7.39 -2.79
CA VAL A 364 -28.89 6.55 -1.83
C VAL A 364 -28.25 5.17 -1.69
N ARG A 365 -27.84 4.54 -2.80
CA ARG A 365 -27.15 3.24 -2.77
C ARG A 365 -25.78 3.32 -2.11
N ALA A 366 -25.01 4.38 -2.36
CA ALA A 366 -23.72 4.61 -1.72
C ALA A 366 -23.86 4.80 -0.21
N VAL A 367 -24.84 5.60 0.23
CA VAL A 367 -25.14 5.81 1.65
C VAL A 367 -25.59 4.52 2.31
N ARG A 368 -26.54 3.77 1.73
CA ARG A 368 -26.98 2.47 2.27
C ARG A 368 -25.84 1.45 2.35
N ALA A 369 -24.98 1.39 1.33
CA ALA A 369 -23.81 0.52 1.33
C ALA A 369 -22.86 0.87 2.49
N LYS A 370 -22.59 2.15 2.71
CA LYS A 370 -21.77 2.64 3.82
C LYS A 370 -22.38 2.30 5.18
N LEU A 371 -23.67 2.59 5.38
CA LEU A 371 -24.38 2.34 6.65
C LEU A 371 -24.47 0.85 7.00
N ARG A 372 -24.62 -0.03 6.00
CA ARG A 372 -24.74 -1.49 6.20
C ARG A 372 -23.40 -2.22 6.16
N GLY A 373 -22.28 -1.51 5.95
CA GLY A 373 -20.98 -2.15 5.72
C GLY A 373 -20.94 -3.07 4.49
N ALA A 374 -21.86 -2.89 3.55
CA ALA A 374 -22.04 -3.72 2.36
C ALA A 374 -21.29 -3.12 1.14
N PRO A 375 -20.88 -3.94 0.16
CA PRO A 375 -20.23 -3.42 -1.04
C PRO A 375 -21.22 -2.59 -1.88
N PHE A 376 -20.78 -1.41 -2.34
CA PHE A 376 -21.56 -0.61 -3.28
C PHE A 376 -21.68 -1.32 -4.64
N VAL A 377 -22.91 -1.41 -5.15
CA VAL A 377 -23.26 -1.99 -6.45
C VAL A 377 -24.16 -1.04 -7.23
N MET A 378 -23.75 -0.67 -8.44
CA MET A 378 -24.55 0.13 -9.38
C MET A 378 -25.76 -0.66 -9.90
N LEU A 379 -26.80 0.05 -10.36
CA LEU A 379 -28.03 -0.55 -10.87
C LEU A 379 -27.78 -1.55 -12.01
N ASN A 380 -26.95 -1.19 -13.00
CA ASN A 380 -26.56 -2.09 -14.08
C ASN A 380 -25.88 -3.37 -13.57
N GLY A 381 -25.10 -3.30 -12.49
CA GLY A 381 -24.50 -4.46 -11.84
C GLY A 381 -25.54 -5.35 -11.15
N VAL A 382 -26.55 -4.76 -10.52
CA VAL A 382 -27.67 -5.52 -9.93
C VAL A 382 -28.45 -6.26 -11.02
N LEU A 383 -28.86 -5.54 -12.07
CA LEU A 383 -29.68 -6.10 -13.16
C LEU A 383 -28.93 -7.17 -13.98
N SER A 384 -27.63 -7.01 -14.20
CA SER A 384 -26.80 -8.02 -14.89
C SER A 384 -26.33 -9.18 -13.98
N ASN A 385 -26.62 -9.12 -12.68
CA ASN A 385 -26.07 -10.02 -11.68
C ASN A 385 -24.52 -10.09 -11.73
N THR A 386 -23.88 -8.91 -11.78
CA THR A 386 -22.42 -8.75 -11.83
C THR A 386 -21.89 -7.69 -10.86
N ARG A 387 -20.62 -7.83 -10.45
CA ARG A 387 -19.90 -6.88 -9.60
C ARG A 387 -18.50 -6.65 -10.15
N VAL A 388 -18.01 -5.43 -9.99
CA VAL A 388 -16.59 -5.11 -10.19
C VAL A 388 -15.88 -5.26 -8.85
N MET A 389 -14.95 -6.18 -8.78
CA MET A 389 -14.16 -6.53 -7.60
C MET A 389 -12.68 -6.38 -7.89
N THR A 390 -11.86 -6.23 -6.85
CA THR A 390 -10.40 -6.31 -6.99
C THR A 390 -9.99 -7.76 -7.17
N GLU A 391 -8.91 -8.03 -7.90
CA GLU A 391 -8.42 -9.40 -8.06
C GLU A 391 -8.05 -10.03 -6.70
N ALA A 392 -7.50 -9.24 -5.77
CA ALA A 392 -7.26 -9.66 -4.40
C ALA A 392 -8.56 -10.03 -3.66
N GLY A 393 -9.63 -9.24 -3.82
CA GLY A 393 -10.94 -9.54 -3.24
C GLY A 393 -11.61 -10.77 -3.84
N VAL A 394 -11.46 -10.99 -5.16
CA VAL A 394 -11.93 -12.22 -5.83
C VAL A 394 -11.16 -13.44 -5.30
N ALA A 395 -9.83 -13.34 -5.23
CA ALA A 395 -8.99 -14.41 -4.69
C ALA A 395 -9.35 -14.72 -3.23
N LEU A 396 -9.55 -13.69 -2.40
CA LEU A 396 -9.95 -13.86 -1.00
C LEU A 396 -11.33 -14.54 -0.91
N MET A 397 -12.33 -14.09 -1.65
CA MET A 397 -13.67 -14.71 -1.61
C MET A 397 -13.66 -16.16 -2.11
N ARG A 398 -12.82 -16.48 -3.12
CA ARG A 398 -12.64 -17.87 -3.57
C ARG A 398 -11.92 -18.72 -2.53
N LYS A 399 -10.87 -18.19 -1.91
CA LYS A 399 -10.18 -18.83 -0.79
C LYS A 399 -11.10 -19.03 0.42
N GLN A 400 -11.99 -18.08 0.70
CA GLN A 400 -13.03 -18.21 1.74
C GLN A 400 -14.13 -19.24 1.39
N ARG A 401 -14.25 -19.66 0.13
CA ARG A 401 -15.09 -20.81 -0.28
C ARG A 401 -14.35 -22.15 -0.20
N THR A 402 -13.03 -22.09 -0.06
CA THR A 402 -12.14 -23.20 0.27
C THR A 402 -11.78 -23.11 1.75
N VAL A 403 -12.78 -22.78 2.57
CA VAL A 403 -12.68 -23.01 4.01
C VAL A 403 -12.76 -24.52 4.20
N LEU A 404 -11.75 -25.05 4.88
CA LEU A 404 -11.73 -26.44 5.31
C LEU A 404 -11.80 -26.46 6.82
N ASP A 405 -12.66 -27.30 7.37
CA ASP A 405 -12.68 -27.57 8.79
C ASP A 405 -11.39 -28.24 9.26
N VAL A 406 -11.20 -28.35 10.58
CA VAL A 406 -9.94 -28.86 11.14
C VAL A 406 -9.66 -30.30 10.69
N ASP A 407 -10.69 -31.13 10.51
CA ASP A 407 -10.53 -32.53 10.13
C ASP A 407 -10.28 -32.68 8.63
N GLU A 408 -10.92 -31.85 7.80
CA GLU A 408 -10.64 -31.70 6.38
C GLU A 408 -9.20 -31.24 6.11
N VAL A 409 -8.66 -30.31 6.91
CA VAL A 409 -7.25 -29.89 6.80
C VAL A 409 -6.30 -31.04 7.11
N ARG A 410 -6.58 -31.83 8.16
CA ARG A 410 -5.77 -33.02 8.48
C ARG A 410 -5.84 -34.09 7.38
N ALA A 411 -7.03 -34.32 6.84
CA ALA A 411 -7.21 -35.24 5.71
C ALA A 411 -6.44 -34.75 4.48
N LEU A 412 -6.48 -33.45 4.19
CA LEU A 412 -5.72 -32.82 3.10
C LEU A 412 -4.21 -33.00 3.29
N GLU A 413 -3.68 -32.75 4.49
CA GLU A 413 -2.27 -32.99 4.82
C GLU A 413 -1.87 -34.46 4.61
N GLY A 414 -2.75 -35.40 4.99
CA GLY A 414 -2.57 -36.82 4.75
C GLY A 414 -2.50 -37.18 3.26
N LEU A 415 -3.38 -36.61 2.43
CA LEU A 415 -3.36 -36.80 0.98
C LEU A 415 -2.08 -36.25 0.35
N ILE A 416 -1.64 -35.06 0.77
CA ILE A 416 -0.40 -34.44 0.29
C ILE A 416 0.83 -35.29 0.66
N ALA A 417 0.85 -35.86 1.86
CA ALA A 417 1.91 -36.76 2.30
C ALA A 417 1.93 -38.07 1.48
N GLN A 418 0.77 -38.60 1.11
CA GLN A 418 0.66 -39.78 0.23
C GLN A 418 1.16 -39.50 -1.19
N ASP A 419 0.99 -38.27 -1.69
CA ASP A 419 1.46 -37.83 -3.01
C ASP A 419 2.95 -37.43 -3.03
N GLY A 420 3.70 -37.72 -1.95
CA GLY A 420 5.15 -37.62 -1.90
C GLY A 420 5.73 -36.36 -1.25
N THR A 421 4.89 -35.46 -0.71
CA THR A 421 5.38 -34.30 0.08
C THR A 421 5.22 -34.56 1.58
N PRO A 422 6.28 -34.98 2.31
CA PRO A 422 6.15 -35.36 3.72
C PRO A 422 5.74 -34.19 4.62
N LEU A 423 5.10 -34.50 5.76
CA LEU A 423 4.67 -33.49 6.74
C LEU A 423 5.82 -32.61 7.26
N SER A 424 7.03 -33.16 7.35
CA SER A 424 8.22 -32.40 7.74
C SER A 424 8.58 -31.31 6.72
N GLU A 425 8.37 -31.57 5.43
CA GLU A 425 8.58 -30.58 4.38
C GLU A 425 7.47 -29.52 4.38
N LEU A 426 6.22 -29.89 4.66
CA LEU A 426 5.15 -28.92 4.87
C LEU A 426 5.46 -27.99 6.04
N MET A 427 5.96 -28.54 7.16
CA MET A 427 6.40 -27.78 8.33
C MET A 427 7.57 -26.84 8.01
N GLU A 428 8.56 -27.31 7.24
CA GLU A 428 9.69 -26.49 6.76
C GLU A 428 9.20 -25.29 5.92
N ARG A 429 8.27 -25.53 4.99
CA ARG A 429 7.66 -24.47 4.17
C ARG A 429 6.81 -23.52 5.01
N ALA A 430 6.05 -24.03 5.97
CA ALA A 430 5.19 -23.26 6.86
C ALA A 430 6.00 -22.29 7.72
N GLY A 431 7.03 -22.77 8.42
CA GLY A 431 7.88 -21.94 9.25
C GLY A 431 8.66 -20.88 8.46
N ARG A 432 9.16 -21.21 7.25
CA ARG A 432 9.79 -20.23 6.36
C ARG A 432 8.82 -19.13 5.92
N ALA A 433 7.58 -19.48 5.58
CA ALA A 433 6.56 -18.49 5.21
C ALA A 433 6.25 -17.51 6.36
N VAL A 434 6.25 -17.98 7.61
CA VAL A 434 6.13 -17.10 8.79
C VAL A 434 7.34 -16.18 8.90
N ALA A 435 8.56 -16.71 8.77
CA ALA A 435 9.79 -15.93 8.85
C ALA A 435 9.86 -14.83 7.77
N GLU A 436 9.43 -15.12 6.55
CA GLU A 436 9.33 -14.15 5.46
C GLU A 436 8.38 -12.99 5.79
N GLU A 437 7.22 -13.29 6.37
CA GLU A 437 6.29 -12.24 6.80
C GLU A 437 6.91 -11.44 7.95
N VAL A 438 7.57 -12.06 8.94
CA VAL A 438 8.28 -11.33 10.01
C VAL A 438 9.33 -10.37 9.41
N ARG A 439 10.16 -10.82 8.47
CA ARG A 439 11.18 -10.00 7.77
C ARG A 439 10.56 -8.87 6.96
N ALA A 440 9.40 -9.09 6.34
CA ALA A 440 8.70 -8.03 5.62
C ALA A 440 8.29 -6.87 6.54
N TRP A 441 8.07 -7.15 7.83
CA TRP A 441 7.67 -6.17 8.85
C TRP A 441 8.84 -5.56 9.62
N VAL A 442 9.83 -6.38 9.93
CA VAL A 442 11.07 -6.03 10.61
C VAL A 442 12.21 -6.32 9.63
N PRO A 443 12.52 -5.40 8.69
CA PRO A 443 13.48 -5.67 7.61
C PRO A 443 14.95 -5.65 8.06
N ASP A 444 15.24 -4.93 9.14
CA ASP A 444 16.57 -4.87 9.74
C ASP A 444 16.64 -5.92 10.87
N PRO A 445 17.70 -6.74 10.94
CA PRO A 445 17.89 -7.70 12.02
C PRO A 445 17.75 -7.03 13.39
N ALA A 446 16.75 -7.47 14.13
CA ALA A 446 16.41 -6.96 15.46
C ALA A 446 15.87 -8.10 16.33
N PRO A 447 15.85 -7.95 17.67
CA PRO A 447 15.44 -9.03 18.55
C PRO A 447 14.02 -9.53 18.24
N VAL A 448 13.88 -10.84 18.03
CA VAL A 448 12.59 -11.53 17.82
C VAL A 448 12.38 -12.56 18.91
N VAL A 449 11.17 -12.63 19.45
CA VAL A 449 10.76 -13.69 20.37
C VAL A 449 9.84 -14.66 19.65
N VAL A 450 10.12 -15.96 19.70
CA VAL A 450 9.24 -17.00 19.17
C VAL A 450 8.73 -17.83 20.34
N LEU A 451 7.42 -17.92 20.52
CA LEU A 451 6.77 -18.73 21.54
C LEU A 451 6.31 -20.04 20.88
N ALA A 452 6.97 -21.16 21.15
CA ALA A 452 6.69 -22.44 20.52
C ALA A 452 6.07 -23.43 21.51
N GLY A 453 5.00 -24.10 21.10
CA GLY A 453 4.39 -25.20 21.85
C GLY A 453 5.10 -26.54 21.66
N ALA A 454 4.53 -27.59 22.23
CA ALA A 454 5.06 -28.97 22.11
C ALA A 454 4.47 -29.77 20.92
N GLY A 455 3.56 -29.18 20.14
CA GLY A 455 2.90 -29.82 18.99
C GLY A 455 3.40 -29.31 17.64
N ASN A 456 2.71 -29.66 16.56
CA ASN A 456 3.09 -29.28 15.18
C ASN A 456 3.21 -27.76 14.98
N ASN A 457 2.32 -26.96 15.57
CA ASN A 457 2.44 -25.50 15.52
C ASN A 457 3.77 -25.03 16.15
N GLY A 458 4.21 -25.69 17.22
CA GLY A 458 5.51 -25.44 17.83
C GLY A 458 6.65 -25.76 16.88
N GLY A 459 6.57 -26.87 16.16
CA GLY A 459 7.53 -27.25 15.11
C GLY A 459 7.67 -26.18 14.02
N ASP A 460 6.56 -25.61 13.54
CA ASP A 460 6.58 -24.46 12.61
C ASP A 460 7.30 -23.26 13.24
N GLY A 461 7.11 -23.03 14.55
CA GLY A 461 7.83 -22.04 15.34
C GLY A 461 9.35 -22.28 15.39
N TRP A 462 9.79 -23.52 15.57
CA TRP A 462 11.22 -23.90 15.53
C TRP A 462 11.83 -23.60 14.16
N VAL A 463 11.15 -23.97 13.07
CA VAL A 463 11.60 -23.65 11.70
C VAL A 463 11.67 -22.13 11.49
N CYS A 464 10.64 -21.39 11.90
CA CYS A 464 10.60 -19.94 11.80
C CYS A 464 11.79 -19.30 12.56
N ALA A 465 12.08 -19.79 13.77
CA ALA A 465 13.21 -19.32 14.57
C ALA A 465 14.56 -19.58 13.88
N ARG A 466 14.76 -20.76 13.29
CA ARG A 466 15.97 -21.08 12.51
C ARG A 466 16.11 -20.16 11.30
N ALA A 467 15.06 -20.05 10.49
CA ALA A 467 15.06 -19.25 9.26
C ALA A 467 15.33 -17.76 9.52
N LEU A 468 14.83 -17.22 10.63
CA LEU A 468 15.17 -15.85 11.06
C LEU A 468 16.62 -15.74 11.52
N ALA A 469 17.13 -16.71 12.26
CA ALA A 469 18.51 -16.70 12.75
C ALA A 469 19.54 -16.87 11.61
N GLU A 470 19.24 -17.69 10.59
CA GLU A 470 20.01 -17.81 9.34
C GLU A 470 20.18 -16.45 8.64
N GLU A 471 19.20 -15.56 8.79
CA GLU A 471 19.20 -14.20 8.22
C GLU A 471 19.78 -13.14 9.19
N GLY A 472 20.41 -13.59 10.28
CA GLY A 472 21.12 -12.75 11.24
C GLY A 472 20.25 -12.12 12.33
N TYR A 473 18.98 -12.49 12.46
CA TYR A 473 18.11 -11.94 13.51
C TYR A 473 18.51 -12.52 14.87
N PRO A 474 18.66 -11.71 15.92
CA PRO A 474 18.76 -12.21 17.29
C PRO A 474 17.44 -12.83 17.73
N VAL A 475 17.33 -14.16 17.71
CA VAL A 475 16.09 -14.87 18.06
C VAL A 475 16.18 -15.44 19.47
N THR A 476 15.16 -15.17 20.28
CA THR A 476 14.91 -15.90 21.53
C THR A 476 13.68 -16.79 21.35
N LEU A 477 13.89 -18.10 21.25
CA LEU A 477 12.84 -19.10 21.19
C LEU A 477 12.48 -19.56 22.60
N VAL A 478 11.19 -19.59 22.92
CA VAL A 478 10.64 -20.04 24.21
C VAL A 478 9.89 -21.34 23.97
N ALA A 479 10.27 -22.40 24.68
CA ALA A 479 9.69 -23.73 24.55
C ALA A 479 9.30 -24.29 25.93
N PRO A 480 8.29 -25.19 26.02
CA PRO A 480 7.79 -25.66 27.31
C PRO A 480 8.69 -26.73 27.93
N ASP A 481 9.47 -27.43 27.11
CA ASP A 481 10.41 -28.46 27.53
C ASP A 481 11.55 -28.54 26.47
N ILE A 482 12.57 -29.35 26.74
CA ILE A 482 13.67 -29.64 25.80
C ILE A 482 13.16 -30.40 24.56
N ALA A 483 13.88 -30.25 23.45
CA ALA A 483 13.45 -30.80 22.16
C ALA A 483 13.29 -32.32 22.17
N GLU A 484 14.13 -33.04 22.92
CA GLU A 484 14.12 -34.49 23.06
C GLU A 484 12.84 -35.04 23.69
N ARG A 485 12.14 -34.21 24.49
CA ARG A 485 10.92 -34.58 25.23
C ARG A 485 9.63 -34.26 24.47
N MET A 486 9.72 -33.61 23.32
CA MET A 486 8.54 -33.45 22.45
C MET A 486 8.08 -34.81 21.94
N LYS A 487 6.77 -35.05 21.99
CA LYS A 487 6.17 -36.34 21.64
C LYS A 487 5.59 -36.39 20.23
N VAL A 488 5.35 -35.23 19.63
CA VAL A 488 4.63 -35.11 18.36
C VAL A 488 5.64 -35.05 17.21
N GLU A 489 5.49 -35.92 16.22
CA GLU A 489 6.21 -35.84 14.94
C GLU A 489 5.35 -35.12 13.89
N PRO A 490 5.96 -34.33 12.98
CA PRO A 490 7.41 -34.12 12.81
C PRO A 490 8.01 -33.01 13.71
N ALA A 491 7.23 -32.44 14.65
CA ALA A 491 7.70 -31.32 15.47
C ALA A 491 8.98 -31.62 16.27
N ARG A 492 9.07 -32.82 16.86
CA ARG A 492 10.24 -33.27 17.63
C ARG A 492 11.49 -33.37 16.76
N SER A 493 11.43 -34.13 15.66
CA SER A 493 12.59 -34.29 14.77
C SER A 493 13.06 -32.96 14.20
N THR A 494 12.14 -32.08 13.82
CA THR A 494 12.44 -30.72 13.38
C THR A 494 13.14 -29.89 14.45
N ALA A 495 12.63 -29.89 15.68
CA ALA A 495 13.23 -29.12 16.77
C ALA A 495 14.66 -29.59 17.10
N LEU A 496 14.90 -30.91 17.10
CA LEU A 496 16.23 -31.48 17.29
C LEU A 496 17.17 -31.06 16.16
N ALA A 497 16.70 -31.11 14.91
CA ALA A 497 17.48 -30.68 13.75
C ALA A 497 17.83 -29.20 13.82
N VAL A 498 16.86 -28.33 14.14
CA VAL A 498 17.06 -26.88 14.30
C VAL A 498 18.06 -26.58 15.41
N PHE A 499 17.92 -27.24 16.58
CA PHE A 499 18.82 -27.02 17.70
C PHE A 499 20.27 -27.42 17.36
N ALA A 500 20.45 -28.58 16.72
CA ALA A 500 21.75 -29.04 16.27
C ALA A 500 22.34 -28.10 15.19
N ASP A 501 21.51 -27.60 14.29
CA ASP A 501 21.94 -26.69 13.23
C ASP A 501 22.36 -25.31 13.75
N ALA A 502 21.61 -24.78 14.72
CA ALA A 502 21.95 -23.53 15.38
C ALA A 502 23.30 -23.61 16.10
N ALA A 503 23.59 -24.74 16.75
CA ALA A 503 24.88 -24.98 17.39
C ALA A 503 26.02 -25.11 16.37
N ARG A 504 25.83 -25.90 15.29
CA ARG A 504 26.85 -26.10 14.25
C ARG A 504 27.20 -24.82 13.50
N ASN A 505 26.21 -24.01 13.18
CA ASN A 505 26.37 -22.80 12.35
C ASN A 505 26.53 -21.52 13.19
N ALA A 506 26.64 -21.63 14.51
CA ALA A 506 26.71 -20.51 15.45
C ALA A 506 25.62 -19.45 15.21
N LEU A 507 24.39 -19.91 14.95
CA LEU A 507 23.27 -19.03 14.66
C LEU A 507 22.92 -18.18 15.90
N PRO A 508 22.46 -16.93 15.72
CA PRO A 508 22.00 -16.06 16.82
C PRO A 508 20.63 -16.50 17.37
N LEU A 509 20.48 -17.79 17.71
CA LEU A 509 19.28 -18.42 18.25
C LEU A 509 19.52 -18.89 19.68
N ARG A 510 18.84 -18.27 20.64
CA ARG A 510 18.83 -18.67 22.04
C ARG A 510 17.52 -19.36 22.39
N VAL A 511 17.58 -20.55 22.99
CA VAL A 511 16.41 -21.27 23.47
C VAL A 511 16.24 -21.10 24.98
N LEU A 512 15.05 -20.69 25.42
CA LEU A 512 14.63 -20.63 26.81
C LEU A 512 13.59 -21.72 27.06
N VAL A 513 13.92 -22.65 27.95
CA VAL A 513 13.04 -23.76 28.31
C VAL A 513 12.29 -23.40 29.58
N ALA A 514 10.96 -23.44 29.53
CA ALA A 514 10.05 -23.13 30.63
C ALA A 514 10.47 -21.90 31.47
N PRO A 515 10.74 -20.73 30.84
CA PRO A 515 11.25 -19.58 31.58
C PRO A 515 10.21 -19.02 32.55
N ASP A 516 10.70 -18.53 33.68
CA ASP A 516 9.91 -17.76 34.63
C ASP A 516 9.42 -16.44 34.00
N ALA A 517 8.38 -15.86 34.59
CA ALA A 517 7.71 -14.68 34.05
C ALA A 517 8.65 -13.48 33.82
N ASP A 518 9.61 -13.23 34.72
CA ASP A 518 10.55 -12.11 34.59
C ASP A 518 11.52 -12.28 33.42
N VAL A 519 12.00 -13.50 33.19
CA VAL A 519 12.91 -13.81 32.07
C VAL A 519 12.17 -13.62 30.75
N LEU A 520 10.93 -14.11 30.66
CA LEU A 520 10.11 -13.94 29.47
C LEU A 520 9.76 -12.46 29.21
N GLU A 521 9.34 -11.73 30.24
CA GLU A 521 9.02 -10.30 30.11
C GLU A 521 10.25 -9.49 29.68
N GLY A 522 11.45 -9.81 30.18
CA GLY A 522 12.71 -9.21 29.74
C GLY A 522 13.02 -9.47 28.26
N ALA A 523 12.80 -10.70 27.77
CA ALA A 523 12.95 -11.03 26.35
C ALA A 523 11.95 -10.24 25.47
N LEU A 524 10.70 -10.10 25.91
CA LEU A 524 9.65 -9.38 25.20
C LEU A 524 9.83 -7.84 25.22
N GLU A 525 10.53 -7.28 26.22
CA GLU A 525 10.74 -5.83 26.32
C GLU A 525 11.58 -5.30 25.14
N GLY A 526 12.67 -5.99 24.81
CA GLY A 526 13.57 -5.66 23.70
C GLY A 526 13.11 -6.13 22.31
N ALA A 527 12.07 -6.95 22.24
CA ALA A 527 11.59 -7.55 21.00
C ALA A 527 10.99 -6.52 20.03
N ARG A 528 11.33 -6.64 18.75
CA ARG A 528 10.67 -5.93 17.64
C ARG A 528 9.56 -6.74 16.99
N ALA A 529 9.61 -8.07 17.10
CA ALA A 529 8.52 -8.97 16.74
C ALA A 529 8.34 -10.08 17.78
N VAL A 530 7.10 -10.55 17.90
CA VAL A 530 6.74 -11.74 18.67
C VAL A 530 5.97 -12.69 17.77
N VAL A 531 6.39 -13.95 17.71
CA VAL A 531 5.75 -15.02 16.94
C VAL A 531 5.07 -15.97 17.91
N ASP A 532 3.77 -16.16 17.74
CA ASP A 532 2.94 -17.09 18.48
C ASP A 532 2.78 -18.38 17.69
N ALA A 533 3.49 -19.40 18.13
CA ALA A 533 3.47 -20.76 17.61
C ALA A 533 3.13 -21.76 18.75
N VAL A 534 2.34 -21.31 19.74
CA VAL A 534 2.10 -22.09 20.98
C VAL A 534 1.04 -23.16 20.78
N LEU A 535 -0.12 -22.80 20.24
CA LEU A 535 -1.25 -23.69 19.97
C LEU A 535 -1.77 -23.45 18.55
N GLY A 536 -2.11 -24.52 17.83
CA GLY A 536 -2.66 -24.44 16.47
C GLY A 536 -4.08 -25.02 16.38
N THR A 537 -4.41 -25.62 15.25
CA THR A 537 -5.73 -26.21 14.94
C THR A 537 -6.21 -27.27 15.93
N GLY A 538 -5.30 -27.91 16.66
CA GLY A 538 -5.65 -28.90 17.69
C GLY A 538 -6.29 -28.35 18.97
N PHE A 539 -6.39 -27.03 19.14
CA PHE A 539 -6.97 -26.43 20.34
C PHE A 539 -8.52 -26.34 20.26
N SER A 540 -9.19 -26.87 21.29
CA SER A 540 -10.66 -26.89 21.41
C SER A 540 -11.19 -26.47 22.80
N GLY A 541 -10.33 -26.08 23.73
CA GLY A 541 -10.70 -25.77 25.12
C GLY A 541 -11.28 -24.36 25.33
N GLU A 542 -11.83 -24.11 26.53
CA GLU A 542 -12.28 -22.76 26.96
C GLU A 542 -11.17 -21.96 27.65
N GLU A 543 -10.14 -22.65 28.15
CA GLU A 543 -9.00 -22.08 28.86
C GLU A 543 -7.69 -22.65 28.33
N VAL A 544 -6.68 -21.79 28.28
CA VAL A 544 -5.31 -22.20 27.95
C VAL A 544 -4.60 -22.62 29.23
N ARG A 545 -3.90 -23.76 29.21
CA ARG A 545 -3.16 -24.29 30.35
C ARG A 545 -1.82 -23.57 30.53
N GLU A 546 -1.27 -23.60 31.74
CA GLU A 546 0.10 -23.17 31.99
C GLU A 546 1.11 -24.19 31.39
N PRO A 547 2.31 -23.74 30.96
CA PRO A 547 2.83 -22.37 30.99
C PRO A 547 2.37 -21.49 29.81
N SER A 548 1.71 -22.07 28.79
CA SER A 548 1.26 -21.37 27.58
C SER A 548 0.40 -20.13 27.88
N ALA A 549 -0.47 -20.22 28.88
CA ALA A 549 -1.31 -19.10 29.30
C ALA A 549 -0.48 -17.89 29.76
N SER A 550 0.52 -18.10 30.61
CA SER A 550 1.42 -17.04 31.07
C SER A 550 2.17 -16.36 29.91
N TRP A 551 2.59 -17.13 28.91
CA TRP A 551 3.28 -16.57 27.76
C TRP A 551 2.38 -15.67 26.90
N ILE A 552 1.15 -16.12 26.65
CA ILE A 552 0.14 -15.34 25.93
C ILE A 552 -0.17 -14.04 26.69
N ARG A 553 -0.33 -14.10 28.02
CA ARG A 553 -0.56 -12.91 28.86
C ARG A 553 0.60 -11.92 28.76
N ALA A 554 1.85 -12.39 28.83
CA ALA A 554 3.03 -11.56 28.73
C ALA A 554 3.13 -10.85 27.37
N ALA A 555 2.90 -11.58 26.27
CA ALA A 555 2.90 -11.01 24.92
C ALA A 555 1.79 -9.97 24.72
N ASN A 556 0.57 -10.27 25.18
CA ASN A 556 -0.56 -9.34 25.11
C ASN A 556 -0.33 -8.08 25.97
N ARG A 557 0.25 -8.24 27.17
CA ARG A 557 0.64 -7.10 28.02
C ARG A 557 1.62 -6.20 27.28
N ARG A 558 2.67 -6.77 26.67
CA ARG A 558 3.64 -6.01 25.88
C ARG A 558 3.00 -5.29 24.67
N ARG A 559 1.98 -5.90 24.07
CA ARG A 559 1.20 -5.33 22.96
C ARG A 559 0.33 -4.15 23.38
N PHE A 560 -0.42 -4.26 24.47
CA PHE A 560 -1.44 -3.27 24.85
C PHE A 560 -0.99 -2.25 25.89
N GLU A 561 -0.07 -2.62 26.78
CA GLU A 561 0.40 -1.77 27.88
C GLU A 561 1.76 -1.11 27.60
N GLY A 562 2.58 -1.68 26.70
CA GLY A 562 3.92 -1.19 26.39
C GLY A 562 5.01 -1.73 27.33
N ALA A 563 6.17 -1.07 27.40
CA ALA A 563 7.30 -1.49 28.24
C ALA A 563 7.06 -1.14 29.73
N ARG A 564 7.62 -1.95 30.67
CA ARG A 564 7.40 -1.86 32.13
C ARG A 564 7.60 -0.45 32.72
N ARG A 565 8.43 0.39 32.09
CA ARG A 565 8.81 1.74 32.58
C ARG A 565 7.95 2.89 32.04
N ALA A 566 7.03 2.64 31.11
CA ALA A 566 6.13 3.68 30.60
C ALA A 566 4.89 3.81 31.50
N GLY A 567 5.07 4.39 32.69
CA GLY A 567 3.97 4.68 33.59
C GLY A 567 2.97 5.66 32.95
N ARG A 568 1.89 5.15 32.35
CA ARG A 568 0.61 5.84 32.08
C ARG A 568 -0.36 4.87 31.39
N GLY A 569 -1.15 4.15 32.19
CA GLY A 569 -2.16 3.24 31.64
C GLY A 569 -3.15 2.63 32.64
N ARG A 570 -3.36 3.23 33.82
CA ARG A 570 -4.27 2.68 34.86
C ARG A 570 -5.70 2.44 34.37
N HIS A 571 -6.16 3.19 33.38
CA HIS A 571 -7.51 3.05 32.81
C HIS A 571 -7.63 1.93 31.75
N ARG A 572 -6.53 1.53 31.09
CA ARG A 572 -6.50 0.43 30.11
C ARG A 572 -6.36 -0.94 30.76
N LYS A 573 -5.59 -1.01 31.86
CA LYS A 573 -5.36 -2.24 32.63
C LYS A 573 -6.67 -2.93 33.07
N ARG A 574 -7.66 -2.15 33.53
CA ARG A 574 -8.97 -2.66 33.97
C ARG A 574 -9.90 -3.13 32.84
N ALA A 575 -9.78 -2.57 31.64
CA ALA A 575 -10.63 -2.95 30.51
C ALA A 575 -10.20 -4.30 29.89
N CYS A 576 -8.88 -4.57 29.91
CA CYS A 576 -8.31 -5.80 29.37
C CYS A 576 -8.53 -7.02 30.29
N GLU A 577 -8.51 -6.81 31.61
CA GLU A 577 -8.82 -7.85 32.61
C GLU A 577 -10.32 -8.23 32.64
N ARG A 578 -11.22 -7.32 32.22
CA ARG A 578 -12.69 -7.50 32.30
C ARG A 578 -13.36 -7.97 31.01
N GLY A 579 -12.65 -8.04 29.89
CA GLY A 579 -13.24 -8.41 28.60
C GLY A 579 -14.12 -7.33 27.96
N ASP A 580 -14.01 -6.06 28.40
CA ASP A 580 -14.86 -4.95 27.95
C ASP A 580 -14.66 -4.58 26.45
N HIS A 581 -13.70 -5.21 25.76
CA HIS A 581 -13.44 -5.04 24.33
C HIS A 581 -14.49 -5.69 23.40
N GLU A 582 -15.34 -6.57 23.92
CA GLU A 582 -16.40 -7.22 23.14
C GLU A 582 -17.55 -6.26 22.77
N ARG A 583 -17.77 -5.19 23.54
CA ARG A 583 -18.94 -4.30 23.40
C ARG A 583 -18.87 -3.26 22.27
N ARG A 584 -17.74 -3.07 21.60
CA ARG A 584 -17.61 -2.10 20.50
C ARG A 584 -17.86 -2.80 19.16
N GLY A 585 -18.94 -2.43 18.47
CA GLY A 585 -19.38 -3.01 17.18
C GLY A 585 -18.53 -2.66 15.95
N ASP A 586 -17.29 -2.21 16.12
CA ASP A 586 -16.40 -1.87 15.00
C ASP A 586 -15.46 -3.05 14.66
N ARG A 587 -15.13 -3.21 13.38
CA ARG A 587 -14.25 -4.27 12.85
C ARG A 587 -12.76 -3.87 12.84
N SER A 588 -12.41 -2.72 13.40
CA SER A 588 -11.05 -2.19 13.42
C SER A 588 -10.14 -2.98 14.39
N LEU A 589 -8.87 -3.18 13.99
CA LEU A 589 -7.82 -3.75 14.81
C LEU A 589 -7.75 -3.03 16.17
N LEU A 590 -7.61 -3.79 17.27
CA LEU A 590 -7.46 -3.17 18.59
C LEU A 590 -6.19 -2.31 18.61
N PRO A 591 -6.28 -1.03 19.04
CA PRO A 591 -5.13 -0.14 19.06
C PRO A 591 -4.05 -0.66 20.02
N LYS A 592 -2.82 -0.83 19.50
CA LYS A 592 -1.65 -1.28 20.27
C LYS A 592 -0.87 -0.13 20.91
N ALA A 593 -0.07 -0.44 21.93
CA ALA A 593 0.81 0.53 22.56
C ALA A 593 1.90 1.03 21.59
N HIS A 594 2.33 2.27 21.74
CA HIS A 594 3.44 2.81 20.96
C HIS A 594 4.72 2.00 21.24
N GLY A 595 5.39 1.53 20.18
CA GLY A 595 6.57 0.67 20.31
C GLY A 595 6.27 -0.77 20.75
N ALA A 596 5.01 -1.22 20.66
CA ALA A 596 4.68 -2.65 20.75
C ALA A 596 5.36 -3.44 19.62
N PRO A 597 5.84 -4.67 19.89
CA PRO A 597 6.38 -5.54 18.86
C PRO A 597 5.30 -5.86 17.82
N PHE A 598 5.74 -6.18 16.60
CA PHE A 598 4.88 -6.76 15.59
C PHE A 598 4.51 -8.20 15.99
N ALA A 599 3.23 -8.46 16.19
CA ALA A 599 2.75 -9.76 16.66
C ALA A 599 2.27 -10.63 15.50
N VAL A 600 2.82 -11.83 15.34
CA VAL A 600 2.45 -12.79 14.28
C VAL A 600 1.96 -14.07 14.91
N ALA A 601 0.79 -14.58 14.50
CA ALA A 601 0.33 -15.92 14.87
C ALA A 601 0.58 -16.92 13.74
N VAL A 602 1.11 -18.08 14.11
CA VAL A 602 1.32 -19.23 13.24
C VAL A 602 0.04 -20.06 13.22
N ASP A 603 -0.48 -20.24 12.02
CA ASP A 603 -1.75 -20.85 11.65
C ASP A 603 -3.02 -20.20 12.21
N VAL A 604 -3.17 -20.19 13.53
CA VAL A 604 -4.30 -19.65 14.28
C VAL A 604 -3.77 -19.04 15.58
N PRO A 605 -4.24 -17.86 16.04
CA PRO A 605 -3.83 -17.32 17.33
C PRO A 605 -4.08 -18.30 18.47
N SER A 606 -3.08 -18.49 19.33
CA SER A 606 -3.16 -19.41 20.45
C SER A 606 -4.30 -19.01 21.39
N GLY A 607 -5.15 -19.98 21.70
CA GLY A 607 -6.39 -19.76 22.46
C GLY A 607 -7.60 -19.42 21.58
N LEU A 608 -7.47 -19.33 20.26
CA LEU A 608 -8.62 -19.26 19.34
C LEU A 608 -8.93 -20.64 18.77
N SER A 609 -10.19 -21.08 18.88
CA SER A 609 -10.60 -22.33 18.22
C SER A 609 -10.63 -22.14 16.70
N ALA A 610 -9.82 -22.93 15.99
CA ALA A 610 -9.79 -22.93 14.53
C ALA A 610 -11.13 -23.34 13.90
N GLN A 611 -11.94 -24.14 14.61
CA GLN A 611 -13.24 -24.60 14.14
C GLN A 611 -14.36 -23.61 14.41
N SER A 612 -14.59 -23.25 15.68
CA SER A 612 -15.74 -22.43 16.07
C SER A 612 -15.46 -20.93 16.05
N GLY A 613 -14.18 -20.56 16.05
CA GLY A 613 -13.76 -19.17 16.25
C GLY A 613 -13.95 -18.68 17.67
N ARG A 614 -14.32 -19.53 18.63
CA ARG A 614 -14.44 -19.12 20.03
C ARG A 614 -13.06 -18.87 20.64
N ALA A 615 -12.88 -17.71 21.27
CA ALA A 615 -11.65 -17.37 21.98
C ALA A 615 -11.70 -17.86 23.44
N ALA A 616 -10.66 -18.57 23.85
CA ALA A 616 -10.39 -19.00 25.21
C ALA A 616 -9.71 -17.90 26.03
N ARG A 617 -9.56 -18.14 27.34
CA ARG A 617 -8.83 -17.25 28.24
C ARG A 617 -7.49 -17.86 28.66
N PRO A 618 -6.35 -17.15 28.45
CA PRO A 618 -6.15 -16.02 27.53
C PRO A 618 -6.14 -16.45 26.04
N CYS A 619 -6.37 -15.49 25.13
CA CYS A 619 -6.20 -15.64 23.68
C CYS A 619 -5.17 -14.64 23.16
N PHE A 620 -4.28 -15.06 22.26
CA PHE A 620 -3.24 -14.23 21.67
C PHE A 620 -3.81 -13.23 20.66
N PHE A 621 -3.35 -11.98 20.69
CA PHE A 621 -3.76 -10.95 19.73
C PHE A 621 -2.62 -10.62 18.75
N ALA A 622 -2.80 -11.04 17.50
CA ALA A 622 -1.86 -10.82 16.42
C ALA A 622 -2.13 -9.50 15.66
N ASP A 623 -1.08 -8.95 15.06
CA ASP A 623 -1.19 -8.00 13.93
C ASP A 623 -1.44 -8.77 12.61
N LEU A 624 -0.88 -9.98 12.51
CA LEU A 624 -0.93 -10.85 11.35
C LEU A 624 -1.08 -12.32 11.77
N THR A 625 -2.00 -13.05 11.16
CA THR A 625 -2.06 -14.52 11.23
C THR A 625 -1.66 -15.10 9.88
N VAL A 626 -0.67 -15.99 9.87
CA VAL A 626 -0.25 -16.74 8.69
C VAL A 626 -0.88 -18.13 8.77
N THR A 627 -2.01 -18.33 8.09
CA THR A 627 -2.72 -19.61 8.04
C THR A 627 -2.21 -20.50 6.91
N MET A 628 -2.12 -21.80 7.15
CA MET A 628 -1.49 -22.76 6.23
C MET A 628 -2.53 -23.54 5.41
N LEU A 629 -2.23 -23.83 4.14
CA LEU A 629 -3.02 -24.64 3.20
C LEU A 629 -4.41 -24.07 2.85
N ALA A 630 -5.31 -23.98 3.83
CA ALA A 630 -6.67 -23.48 3.68
C ALA A 630 -7.07 -22.55 4.84
N PHE A 631 -8.10 -21.72 4.61
CA PHE A 631 -8.71 -20.96 5.69
C PHE A 631 -9.50 -21.90 6.60
N LYS A 632 -9.38 -21.71 7.91
CA LYS A 632 -10.20 -22.43 8.91
C LYS A 632 -11.46 -21.64 9.24
N PRO A 633 -12.60 -22.29 9.57
CA PRO A 633 -13.87 -21.57 9.77
C PRO A 633 -13.80 -20.53 10.89
N GLY A 634 -13.07 -20.83 11.97
CA GLY A 634 -12.91 -19.95 13.12
C GLY A 634 -12.20 -18.63 12.81
N LEU A 635 -11.36 -18.60 11.78
CA LEU A 635 -10.68 -17.38 11.29
C LEU A 635 -11.64 -16.44 10.55
N SER A 636 -12.84 -16.91 10.18
CA SER A 636 -13.87 -16.11 9.49
C SER A 636 -14.96 -15.59 10.44
N SER A 637 -14.87 -15.89 11.74
CA SER A 637 -15.86 -15.55 12.77
C SER A 637 -15.68 -14.12 13.35
N PRO A 638 -16.65 -13.58 14.11
CA PRO A 638 -16.48 -12.30 14.82
C PRO A 638 -15.29 -12.26 15.80
N ALA A 639 -14.83 -13.41 16.31
CA ALA A 639 -13.64 -13.50 17.15
C ALA A 639 -12.31 -13.56 16.37
N ALA A 640 -12.37 -13.45 15.03
CA ALA A 640 -11.21 -13.16 14.16
C ALA A 640 -10.51 -11.83 14.47
N ARG A 641 -11.03 -11.02 15.40
CA ARG A 641 -10.34 -9.84 15.95
C ARG A 641 -8.95 -10.16 16.50
N ALA A 642 -8.78 -11.37 17.05
CA ALA A 642 -7.49 -11.86 17.53
C ALA A 642 -6.48 -12.14 16.40
N CYS A 643 -6.96 -12.39 15.18
CA CYS A 643 -6.12 -12.81 14.05
C CYS A 643 -5.41 -11.63 13.35
N GLY A 644 -5.88 -10.41 13.58
CA GLY A 644 -5.44 -9.27 12.79
C GLY A 644 -5.64 -9.49 11.28
N THR A 645 -4.64 -9.16 10.47
CA THR A 645 -4.67 -9.47 9.03
C THR A 645 -4.39 -10.97 8.81
N ILE A 646 -5.25 -11.67 8.06
CA ILE A 646 -5.03 -13.10 7.76
C ILE A 646 -4.36 -13.26 6.39
N ARG A 647 -3.23 -13.97 6.36
CA ARG A 647 -2.47 -14.37 5.18
C ARG A 647 -2.57 -15.87 5.00
N LEU A 648 -2.97 -16.34 3.83
CA LEU A 648 -2.92 -17.76 3.49
C LEU A 648 -1.57 -18.08 2.83
N ALA A 649 -0.73 -18.86 3.50
CA ALA A 649 0.50 -19.42 2.94
C ALA A 649 0.16 -20.66 2.09
N SER A 650 0.47 -20.58 0.80
CA SER A 650 0.31 -21.69 -0.14
C SER A 650 1.56 -22.55 -0.06
N LEU A 651 1.52 -23.64 0.69
CA LEU A 651 2.68 -24.52 0.88
C LEU A 651 2.91 -25.45 -0.33
N VAL A 652 1.82 -25.89 -0.96
CA VAL A 652 1.77 -26.76 -2.15
C VAL A 652 0.56 -26.39 -3.01
N ASP A 653 0.47 -26.94 -4.23
CA ASP A 653 -0.78 -26.90 -5.00
C ASP A 653 -1.77 -27.91 -4.41
N ILE A 654 -2.79 -27.38 -3.71
CA ILE A 654 -3.83 -28.19 -3.08
C ILE A 654 -4.97 -28.54 -4.04
N GLY A 655 -4.98 -28.03 -5.28
CA GLY A 655 -6.08 -28.21 -6.23
C GLY A 655 -6.45 -29.68 -6.50
N PRO A 656 -5.49 -30.56 -6.83
CA PRO A 656 -5.75 -31.99 -7.05
C PRO A 656 -6.31 -32.68 -5.80
N HIS A 657 -5.65 -32.44 -4.65
CA HIS A 657 -6.02 -33.01 -3.37
C HIS A 657 -7.41 -32.55 -2.88
N LEU A 658 -7.78 -31.30 -3.15
CA LEU A 658 -9.11 -30.77 -2.83
C LEU A 658 -10.22 -31.45 -3.63
N LYS A 659 -9.99 -31.76 -4.92
CA LYS A 659 -10.97 -32.51 -5.73
C LYS A 659 -11.17 -33.91 -5.16
N GLN A 660 -10.08 -34.58 -4.82
CA GLN A 660 -10.10 -35.90 -4.19
C GLN A 660 -10.84 -35.86 -2.85
N LEU A 661 -10.55 -34.87 -1.99
CA LEU A 661 -11.21 -34.68 -0.70
C LEU A 661 -12.73 -34.45 -0.85
N ARG A 662 -13.16 -33.75 -1.91
CA ARG A 662 -14.57 -33.45 -2.19
C ARG A 662 -15.31 -34.55 -2.95
N GLY A 663 -14.65 -35.66 -3.28
CA GLY A 663 -15.23 -36.73 -4.09
C GLY A 663 -15.51 -36.33 -5.55
N GLU A 664 -14.90 -35.24 -6.03
CA GLU A 664 -14.97 -34.80 -7.42
C GLU A 664 -13.94 -35.59 -8.26
N GLN A 665 -14.19 -36.89 -8.47
CA GLN A 665 -13.46 -37.64 -9.50
C GLN A 665 -13.86 -37.14 -10.90
N ASP A 666 -12.89 -37.06 -11.82
CA ASP A 666 -13.06 -36.56 -13.17
C ASP A 666 -14.24 -37.24 -13.90
N GLY A 667 -15.37 -36.53 -13.99
CA GLY A 667 -16.52 -36.89 -14.81
C GLY A 667 -16.26 -36.70 -16.31
N GLN A 668 -15.19 -37.28 -16.85
CA GLN A 668 -14.84 -37.22 -18.27
C GLN A 668 -14.56 -38.59 -18.92
N ALA A 669 -15.05 -39.70 -18.35
CA ALA A 669 -14.93 -41.03 -18.96
C ALA A 669 -16.22 -41.89 -18.93
N ARG A 670 -17.41 -41.28 -18.98
CA ARG A 670 -18.69 -42.01 -19.18
C ARG A 670 -19.63 -41.35 -20.20
N SER A 671 -19.07 -40.95 -21.33
CA SER A 671 -19.84 -40.66 -22.55
C SER A 671 -19.11 -41.26 -23.75
N ALA A 672 -18.97 -42.59 -23.70
CA ALA A 672 -18.61 -43.45 -24.81
C ALA A 672 -19.08 -44.87 -24.47
N GLU A 673 -20.40 -45.02 -24.36
CA GLU A 673 -21.15 -46.25 -24.65
C GLU A 673 -22.57 -45.84 -25.02
#